data_AF-A0A8X6H6V5-F1
#
_entry.id   AF-A0A8X6H6V5-F1
#
_cell.length_a   1.000
_cell.length_b   1.000
_cell.length_c   1.000
_cell.angle_alpha   90.00
_cell.angle_beta   90.00
_cell.angle_gamma   90.00
#
_symmetry.space_group_name_H-M   'P 1'
#
loop_
_entity.id
_entity.type
_entity.pdbx_description
1 polymer ?
#
loop_
_entity_poly.entity_id
_entity_poly.type
_entity_poly.pdbx_seq_one_letter_code
_entity_poly.pdbx_strand_id
1 'polypeptide(L)'
;MKLTPRELDSLLIHQAGYLAQKRLARGCKLNHPEAVALIACQVTVSHPICRSNGDLSLALYGSFLPVPDINIFQDNEEDSRRNSKLKLNIPGSVQPKKGTGSIYINEGRRRVTLKVSSVCDRPIQIGSHYHFIEVNKNLVFDRSKSYGMRLDVPAGNAVRFEPGEIKVVNLVEIGGAKIITGGNNLCNGAVNKDNLPEIMKRVTALGFGNEIHETTDSGEPCKISRFSYILNYGPTVGDKVRLGDTSLMIEIEKDFAVYGDECKFGGGKVLREGMGQASFKLSFEVLDTVITNCVIIDAIQGIIKADVGIKDGKISAIGKAGNPDVMDGVTSGMIVGTCTEVIAGEGLILTAGGIDSHIHFICPQIINHAIASGITTMIGGGTGPATGTRATTCSPGPHHIRFMIESTDGYPMNFGFTGKGNTSDPGKLSQALVEQIEAGAIGLKIHEDWGSTPAAIDCALEVAELLDIQILIHTDTLNESACVEQTIESFDGRTIHTYHTEGAGGGHAPDIIRVCSEPNCIPSSTNPTRPYTRNTVDEHLDMLLVCHHLDKNLKEDLAFAESRIRAETIAAEDVLHDMGAISIMSSDSQAMGRVSEVICRTWQTADNMKKSHGPLPEDKKDNDNFRVKRYIAKYTINPAIAQGISHMVGSIEVGKMADLVLWNPAFFGIKPDMIIKGGSIAWSEMGMPNASIPTVQPVKYRKMFGSYGNASKKNSAYLFQRCL
;
A
#
# COMPACT_ATOMS: atom_id res chain seq x y z
N MET A 1 -13.59 2.19 -39.20
CA MET A 1 -13.28 1.02 -38.34
C MET A 1 -14.30 0.79 -37.23
N LYS A 2 -14.95 1.81 -36.63
CA LYS A 2 -15.92 1.63 -35.51
C LYS A 2 -15.31 0.80 -34.35
N LEU A 3 -14.08 1.15 -33.96
CA LEU A 3 -13.33 0.44 -32.93
C LEU A 3 -14.05 0.54 -31.58
N THR A 4 -14.32 -0.61 -30.98
CA THR A 4 -14.83 -0.75 -29.62
C THR A 4 -13.72 -0.53 -28.59
N PRO A 5 -14.04 -0.22 -27.32
CA PRO A 5 -13.03 -0.06 -26.27
C PRO A 5 -12.10 -1.27 -26.10
N ARG A 6 -12.60 -2.51 -26.27
CA ARG A 6 -11.76 -3.72 -26.20
C ARG A 6 -10.76 -3.78 -27.35
N GLU A 7 -11.13 -3.34 -28.55
CA GLU A 7 -10.25 -3.34 -29.73
C GLU A 7 -9.15 -2.28 -29.59
N LEU A 8 -9.43 -1.17 -28.91
CA LEU A 8 -8.41 -0.19 -28.53
C LEU A 8 -7.42 -0.75 -27.50
N ASP A 9 -7.90 -1.49 -26.49
CA ASP A 9 -7.04 -2.19 -25.54
C ASP A 9 -6.19 -3.28 -26.23
N SER A 10 -6.77 -4.04 -27.17
CA SER A 10 -6.04 -5.01 -28.00
C SER A 10 -4.97 -4.35 -28.89
N LEU A 11 -5.25 -3.17 -29.44
CA LEU A 11 -4.27 -2.42 -30.22
C LEU A 11 -3.11 -1.93 -29.34
N LEU A 12 -3.40 -1.47 -28.13
CA LEU A 12 -2.39 -1.04 -27.17
C LEU A 12 -1.44 -2.19 -26.81
N ILE A 13 -1.97 -3.36 -26.45
CA ILE A 13 -1.11 -4.52 -26.10
C ILE A 13 -0.30 -5.00 -27.31
N HIS A 14 -0.87 -4.95 -28.52
CA HIS A 14 -0.14 -5.25 -29.75
C HIS A 14 1.02 -4.28 -30.00
N GLN A 15 0.80 -2.98 -29.84
CA GLN A 15 1.85 -1.97 -29.98
C GLN A 15 2.98 -2.16 -28.96
N ALA A 16 2.63 -2.45 -27.71
CA ALA A 16 3.61 -2.76 -26.66
C ALA A 16 4.39 -4.05 -26.97
N GLY A 17 3.71 -5.09 -27.43
CA GLY A 17 4.33 -6.35 -27.87
C GLY A 17 5.29 -6.13 -29.04
N TYR A 18 4.91 -5.35 -30.04
CA TYR A 18 5.76 -5.02 -31.18
C TYR A 18 6.99 -4.19 -30.78
N LEU A 19 6.86 -3.28 -29.81
CA LEU A 19 8.01 -2.59 -29.22
C LEU A 19 8.97 -3.60 -28.57
N ALA A 20 8.45 -4.55 -27.79
CA ALA A 20 9.25 -5.59 -27.16
C ALA A 20 9.93 -6.50 -28.20
N GLN A 21 9.25 -6.84 -29.30
CA GLN A 21 9.85 -7.57 -30.43
C GLN A 21 11.02 -6.79 -31.07
N LYS A 22 10.87 -5.47 -31.30
CA LYS A 22 11.97 -4.62 -31.81
C LYS A 22 13.16 -4.58 -30.86
N ARG A 23 12.92 -4.57 -29.55
CA ARG A 23 13.98 -4.61 -28.52
C ARG A 23 14.68 -5.98 -28.51
N LEU A 24 13.91 -7.06 -28.56
CA LEU A 24 14.43 -8.42 -28.63
C LEU A 24 15.27 -8.63 -29.90
N ALA A 25 14.79 -8.19 -31.07
CA ALA A 25 15.46 -8.33 -32.36
C ALA A 25 16.85 -7.67 -32.42
N ARG A 26 17.13 -6.69 -31.56
CA ARG A 26 18.45 -6.03 -31.45
C ARG A 26 19.26 -6.47 -30.23
N GLY A 27 18.88 -7.56 -29.57
CA GLY A 27 19.64 -8.16 -28.46
C GLY A 27 19.33 -7.62 -27.07
N CYS A 28 18.25 -6.84 -26.88
CA CYS A 28 17.88 -6.40 -25.53
C CYS A 28 17.27 -7.55 -24.71
N LYS A 29 17.75 -7.75 -23.47
CA LYS A 29 17.10 -8.59 -22.48
C LYS A 29 15.86 -7.89 -21.95
N LEU A 30 14.70 -8.46 -22.22
CA LEU A 30 13.42 -7.86 -21.89
C LEU A 30 13.16 -7.88 -20.38
N ASN A 31 12.64 -6.78 -19.85
CA ASN A 31 12.14 -6.71 -18.48
C ASN A 31 10.74 -7.34 -18.36
N HIS A 32 10.18 -7.35 -17.15
CA HIS A 32 8.87 -7.97 -16.88
C HIS A 32 7.73 -7.38 -17.75
N PRO A 33 7.46 -6.06 -17.78
CA PRO A 33 6.43 -5.49 -18.65
C PRO A 33 6.61 -5.81 -20.15
N GLU A 34 7.84 -5.79 -20.65
CA GLU A 34 8.14 -6.10 -22.05
C GLU A 34 7.88 -7.56 -22.39
N ALA A 35 8.31 -8.47 -21.50
CA ALA A 35 8.07 -9.90 -21.66
C ALA A 35 6.56 -10.20 -21.64
N VAL A 36 5.81 -9.62 -20.69
CA VAL A 36 4.35 -9.74 -20.63
C VAL A 36 3.69 -9.24 -21.91
N ALA A 37 4.08 -8.07 -22.40
CA ALA A 37 3.52 -7.50 -23.62
C ALA A 37 3.81 -8.35 -24.86
N LEU A 38 5.05 -8.85 -25.00
CA LEU A 38 5.43 -9.76 -26.09
C LEU A 38 4.62 -11.04 -26.04
N ILE A 39 4.60 -11.71 -24.88
CA ILE A 39 3.92 -13.00 -24.71
C ILE A 39 2.42 -12.82 -24.96
N ALA A 40 1.78 -11.83 -24.35
CA ALA A 40 0.34 -11.61 -24.50
C ALA A 40 -0.08 -11.21 -25.92
N CYS A 41 0.81 -10.57 -26.69
CA CYS A 41 0.60 -10.31 -28.11
C CYS A 41 0.60 -11.62 -28.95
N GLN A 42 1.23 -12.68 -28.44
CA GLN A 42 1.31 -13.97 -29.12
C GLN A 42 0.30 -15.00 -28.56
N VAL A 43 0.19 -15.17 -27.23
CA VAL A 43 -0.62 -16.20 -26.56
C VAL A 43 -0.81 -15.98 -25.03
N THR A 44 -1.76 -16.70 -24.42
CA THR A 44 -1.87 -16.87 -22.95
C THR A 44 -1.11 -18.13 -22.50
N VAL A 45 -0.18 -18.02 -21.55
CA VAL A 45 0.74 -19.12 -21.18
C VAL A 45 0.96 -19.20 -19.67
N SER A 46 0.93 -20.42 -19.12
CA SER A 46 1.40 -20.68 -17.74
C SER A 46 2.92 -20.94 -17.73
N HIS A 47 3.65 -20.38 -16.76
CA HIS A 47 5.11 -20.51 -16.62
C HIS A 47 5.88 -20.22 -17.93
N PRO A 48 5.75 -19.01 -18.51
CA PRO A 48 6.23 -18.74 -19.86
C PRO A 48 7.76 -18.79 -20.00
N ILE A 49 8.51 -18.54 -18.92
CA ILE A 49 9.97 -18.60 -18.91
C ILE A 49 10.41 -19.95 -18.34
N CYS A 50 10.50 -20.96 -19.21
CA CYS A 50 10.75 -22.35 -18.81
C CYS A 50 11.95 -23.02 -19.53
N ARG A 51 12.65 -22.29 -20.40
CA ARG A 51 13.83 -22.75 -21.15
C ARG A 51 14.95 -21.73 -21.05
N SER A 52 16.19 -22.18 -21.16
CA SER A 52 17.36 -21.29 -21.20
C SER A 52 17.34 -20.37 -22.41
N ASN A 53 16.89 -20.88 -23.57
CA ASN A 53 16.68 -20.11 -24.79
C ASN A 53 15.26 -20.39 -25.32
N GLY A 54 14.52 -19.32 -25.63
CA GLY A 54 13.23 -19.41 -26.31
C GLY A 54 13.39 -19.61 -27.82
N ASP A 55 12.30 -19.99 -28.49
CA ASP A 55 12.26 -19.97 -29.95
C ASP A 55 12.03 -18.53 -30.43
N LEU A 56 13.10 -17.89 -30.89
CA LEU A 56 13.07 -16.49 -31.32
C LEU A 56 12.24 -16.30 -32.60
N SER A 57 12.06 -17.33 -33.41
CA SER A 57 11.21 -17.25 -34.60
C SER A 57 9.73 -17.12 -34.22
N LEU A 58 9.30 -17.87 -33.19
CA LEU A 58 7.96 -17.75 -32.63
C LEU A 58 7.78 -16.44 -31.86
N ALA A 59 8.79 -16.00 -31.10
CA ALA A 59 8.72 -14.72 -30.38
C ALA A 59 8.57 -13.52 -31.33
N LEU A 60 9.16 -13.60 -32.53
CA LEU A 60 9.11 -12.56 -33.56
C LEU A 60 8.06 -12.84 -34.65
N TYR A 61 7.20 -13.85 -34.46
CA TYR A 61 6.17 -14.20 -35.43
C TYR A 61 5.25 -13.00 -35.72
N GLY A 62 4.95 -12.81 -37.02
CA GLY A 62 4.12 -11.70 -37.52
C GLY A 62 4.77 -10.31 -37.50
N SER A 63 5.98 -10.16 -36.95
CA SER A 63 6.65 -8.85 -36.82
C SER A 63 7.40 -8.39 -38.06
N PHE A 64 7.76 -9.32 -38.95
CA PHE A 64 8.68 -9.11 -40.09
C PHE A 64 10.07 -8.58 -39.71
N LEU A 65 10.45 -8.67 -38.44
CA LEU A 65 11.80 -8.35 -37.97
C LEU A 65 12.75 -9.53 -38.23
N PRO A 66 14.04 -9.27 -38.49
CA PRO A 66 15.03 -10.34 -38.61
C PRO A 66 15.14 -11.08 -37.28
N VAL A 67 15.14 -12.42 -37.34
CA VAL A 67 15.43 -13.27 -36.18
C VAL A 67 16.92 -13.16 -35.89
N PRO A 68 17.31 -12.66 -34.70
CA PRO A 68 18.70 -12.41 -34.46
C PRO A 68 19.40 -13.67 -33.94
N ASP A 69 20.72 -13.74 -34.07
CA ASP A 69 21.50 -14.86 -33.54
C ASP A 69 21.42 -14.88 -32.00
N ILE A 70 21.23 -16.06 -31.40
CA ILE A 70 21.07 -16.19 -29.95
C ILE A 70 22.29 -15.67 -29.17
N ASN A 71 23.46 -15.65 -29.80
CA ASN A 71 24.71 -15.26 -29.15
C ASN A 71 24.76 -13.77 -28.77
N ILE A 72 23.91 -12.92 -29.36
CA ILE A 72 23.82 -11.50 -28.98
C ILE A 72 23.35 -11.31 -27.52
N PHE A 73 22.71 -12.32 -26.93
CA PHE A 73 22.21 -12.29 -25.55
C PHE A 73 23.19 -12.90 -24.55
N GLN A 74 24.37 -13.36 -24.98
CA GLN A 74 25.37 -13.87 -24.06
C GLN A 74 25.79 -12.77 -23.08
N ASP A 75 25.84 -13.14 -21.80
CA ASP A 75 26.35 -12.24 -20.77
C ASP A 75 27.83 -11.97 -21.03
N ASN A 76 28.23 -10.70 -21.02
CA ASN A 76 29.63 -10.36 -20.80
C ASN A 76 30.00 -10.62 -19.32
N GLU A 77 31.27 -10.44 -18.95
CA GLU A 77 31.70 -10.68 -17.57
C GLU A 77 30.96 -9.84 -16.52
N GLU A 78 30.62 -8.58 -16.85
CA GLU A 78 29.89 -7.70 -15.95
C GLU A 78 28.43 -8.15 -15.76
N ASP A 79 27.77 -8.54 -16.86
CA ASP A 79 26.41 -9.07 -16.85
C ASP A 79 26.34 -10.38 -16.07
N SER A 80 27.35 -11.25 -16.21
CA SER A 80 27.44 -12.50 -15.45
C SER A 80 27.52 -12.24 -13.94
N ARG A 81 28.34 -11.26 -13.50
CA ARG A 81 28.42 -10.85 -12.09
C ARG A 81 27.09 -10.27 -11.60
N ARG A 82 26.45 -9.41 -12.40
CA ARG A 82 25.15 -8.80 -12.07
C ARG A 82 24.05 -9.85 -11.93
N ASN A 83 23.98 -10.80 -12.86
CA ASN A 83 22.99 -11.87 -12.88
C ASN A 83 23.19 -12.87 -11.73
N SER A 84 24.42 -13.11 -11.31
CA SER A 84 24.69 -13.95 -10.13
C SER A 84 24.12 -13.35 -8.84
N LYS A 85 24.24 -12.02 -8.67
CA LYS A 85 23.60 -11.28 -7.56
C LYS A 85 22.08 -11.25 -7.65
N LEU A 86 21.50 -11.18 -8.86
CA LEU A 86 20.05 -11.22 -9.07
C LEU A 86 19.43 -12.57 -8.64
N LYS A 87 20.14 -13.70 -8.83
CA LYS A 87 19.68 -15.01 -8.34
C LYS A 87 19.53 -15.09 -6.81
N LEU A 88 20.23 -14.23 -6.07
CA LEU A 88 20.14 -14.12 -4.60
C LEU A 88 19.08 -13.10 -4.15
N ASN A 89 18.64 -12.21 -5.05
CA ASN A 89 17.75 -11.08 -4.75
C ASN A 89 16.44 -11.17 -5.55
N ILE A 90 15.68 -12.24 -5.33
CA ILE A 90 14.36 -12.43 -5.95
C ILE A 90 13.39 -11.37 -5.40
N PRO A 91 12.76 -10.54 -6.26
CA PRO A 91 11.84 -9.51 -5.79
C PRO A 91 10.69 -10.08 -4.96
N GLY A 92 10.38 -9.46 -3.82
CA GLY A 92 9.28 -9.91 -2.95
C GLY A 92 9.51 -11.26 -2.24
N SER A 93 10.72 -11.82 -2.29
CA SER A 93 11.00 -13.14 -1.71
C SER A 93 10.70 -13.21 -0.22
N VAL A 94 10.11 -14.31 0.22
CA VAL A 94 9.87 -14.60 1.64
C VAL A 94 10.89 -15.62 2.15
N GLN A 95 11.54 -15.30 3.27
CA GLN A 95 12.45 -16.19 3.98
C GLN A 95 11.78 -16.67 5.27
N PRO A 96 11.46 -17.97 5.41
CA PRO A 96 10.90 -18.50 6.64
C PRO A 96 11.87 -18.34 7.82
N LYS A 97 11.34 -18.17 9.03
CA LYS A 97 12.16 -18.15 10.25
C LYS A 97 13.02 -19.41 10.37
N LYS A 98 14.34 -19.22 10.57
CA LYS A 98 15.31 -20.31 10.72
C LYS A 98 14.93 -21.24 11.87
N GLY A 99 15.13 -22.55 11.70
CA GLY A 99 14.86 -23.55 12.73
C GLY A 99 13.38 -23.84 13.01
N THR A 100 12.45 -23.27 12.25
CA THR A 100 11.01 -23.55 12.40
C THR A 100 10.49 -24.40 11.23
N GLY A 101 10.24 -25.68 11.48
CA GLY A 101 9.77 -26.63 10.47
C GLY A 101 8.26 -26.55 10.24
N SER A 102 7.47 -26.68 11.31
CA SER A 102 6.01 -26.71 11.25
C SER A 102 5.38 -25.78 12.27
N ILE A 103 4.19 -25.28 11.94
CA ILE A 103 3.29 -24.52 12.80
C ILE A 103 2.17 -25.47 13.22
N TYR A 104 1.91 -25.53 14.51
CA TYR A 104 0.76 -26.25 15.05
C TYR A 104 -0.49 -25.38 14.90
N ILE A 105 -1.60 -25.98 14.51
CA ILE A 105 -2.89 -25.30 14.35
C ILE A 105 -3.93 -25.87 15.30
N ASN A 106 -4.91 -25.04 15.69
CA ASN A 106 -6.02 -25.38 16.57
C ASN A 106 -5.55 -25.94 17.93
N GLU A 107 -4.42 -25.47 18.45
CA GLU A 107 -3.86 -25.94 19.73
C GLU A 107 -4.83 -25.74 20.90
N GLY A 108 -4.71 -26.59 21.92
CA GLY A 108 -5.53 -26.50 23.14
C GLY A 108 -6.99 -26.96 23.01
N ARG A 109 -7.47 -27.31 21.80
CA ARG A 109 -8.85 -27.76 21.58
C ARG A 109 -9.02 -29.27 21.69
N ARG A 110 -10.22 -29.71 22.11
CA ARG A 110 -10.61 -31.14 22.13
C ARG A 110 -10.61 -31.71 20.71
N ARG A 111 -10.19 -32.97 20.58
CA ARG A 111 -10.13 -33.70 19.30
C ARG A 111 -10.88 -35.02 19.36
N VAL A 112 -11.40 -35.42 18.20
CA VAL A 112 -11.95 -36.76 17.99
C VAL A 112 -11.59 -37.25 16.59
N THR A 113 -11.21 -38.50 16.47
CA THR A 113 -10.98 -39.16 15.20
C THR A 113 -12.17 -40.03 14.84
N LEU A 114 -12.74 -39.82 13.64
CA LEU A 114 -13.92 -40.55 13.14
C LEU A 114 -13.63 -41.24 11.82
N LYS A 115 -14.18 -42.45 11.65
CA LYS A 115 -14.30 -43.10 10.35
C LYS A 115 -15.58 -42.63 9.66
N VAL A 116 -15.45 -42.14 8.44
CA VAL A 116 -16.54 -41.53 7.67
C VAL A 116 -16.66 -42.24 6.33
N SER A 117 -17.84 -42.77 6.06
CA SER A 117 -18.17 -43.53 4.85
C SER A 117 -19.13 -42.75 3.96
N SER A 118 -18.83 -42.63 2.67
CA SER A 118 -19.73 -42.04 1.68
C SER A 118 -20.63 -43.10 1.07
N VAL A 119 -21.94 -42.97 1.26
CA VAL A 119 -22.96 -43.77 0.53
C VAL A 119 -23.58 -42.99 -0.63
N CYS A 120 -22.99 -41.84 -0.98
CA CYS A 120 -23.45 -41.02 -2.08
C CYS A 120 -22.90 -41.53 -3.43
N ASP A 121 -23.69 -41.36 -4.48
CA ASP A 121 -23.31 -41.59 -5.88
C ASP A 121 -22.52 -40.43 -6.50
N ARG A 122 -22.28 -39.37 -5.72
CA ARG A 122 -21.55 -38.16 -6.11
C ARG A 122 -20.46 -37.84 -5.09
N PRO A 123 -19.40 -37.14 -5.52
CA PRO A 123 -18.37 -36.69 -4.60
C PRO A 123 -18.90 -35.67 -3.59
N ILE A 124 -18.44 -35.76 -2.35
CA ILE A 124 -18.76 -34.83 -1.26
C ILE A 124 -17.46 -34.23 -0.74
N GLN A 125 -17.39 -32.90 -0.62
CA GLN A 125 -16.21 -32.22 -0.12
C GLN A 125 -16.58 -31.28 1.04
N ILE A 126 -15.90 -31.45 2.17
CA ILE A 126 -16.20 -30.74 3.42
C ILE A 126 -15.06 -29.79 3.75
N GLY A 127 -15.37 -28.50 3.86
CA GLY A 127 -14.40 -27.46 4.21
C GLY A 127 -14.03 -27.47 5.69
N SER A 128 -12.84 -26.96 5.99
CA SER A 128 -12.22 -26.90 7.34
C SER A 128 -13.16 -26.44 8.45
N HIS A 129 -13.94 -25.38 8.22
CA HIS A 129 -14.77 -24.73 9.23
C HIS A 129 -16.25 -25.11 9.18
N TYR A 130 -16.62 -26.10 8.36
CA TYR A 130 -17.99 -26.57 8.33
C TYR A 130 -18.32 -27.39 9.59
N HIS A 131 -19.46 -27.10 10.23
CA HIS A 131 -19.95 -27.85 11.39
C HIS A 131 -20.16 -29.32 11.03
N PHE A 132 -19.34 -30.22 11.58
CA PHE A 132 -19.22 -31.57 11.00
C PHE A 132 -20.48 -32.41 11.19
N ILE A 133 -21.26 -32.18 12.24
CA ILE A 133 -22.58 -32.80 12.42
C ILE A 133 -23.60 -32.40 11.34
N GLU A 134 -23.42 -31.23 10.71
CA GLU A 134 -24.34 -30.69 9.69
C GLU A 134 -24.04 -31.22 8.28
N VAL A 135 -22.99 -32.05 8.09
CA VAL A 135 -22.58 -32.48 6.74
C VAL A 135 -23.64 -33.34 6.07
N ASN A 136 -23.54 -33.45 4.74
CA ASN A 136 -24.45 -34.20 3.88
C ASN A 136 -24.94 -35.52 4.51
N LYS A 137 -26.25 -35.78 4.43
CA LYS A 137 -26.91 -36.98 4.97
C LYS A 137 -26.34 -38.29 4.44
N ASN A 138 -25.71 -38.29 3.27
CA ASN A 138 -25.09 -39.47 2.66
C ASN A 138 -23.66 -39.75 3.17
N LEU A 139 -23.15 -38.99 4.14
CA LEU A 139 -21.98 -39.37 4.92
C LEU A 139 -22.44 -40.06 6.21
N VAL A 140 -21.92 -41.27 6.43
CA VAL A 140 -22.25 -42.13 7.57
C VAL A 140 -21.05 -42.18 8.51
N PHE A 141 -21.27 -41.78 9.77
CA PHE A 141 -20.29 -41.73 10.86
C PHE A 141 -21.01 -41.48 12.19
N ASP A 142 -20.29 -41.46 13.31
CA ASP A 142 -20.88 -41.12 14.61
C ASP A 142 -21.14 -39.61 14.71
N ARG A 143 -22.39 -39.21 14.43
CA ARG A 143 -22.80 -37.79 14.48
C ARG A 143 -22.84 -37.24 15.89
N SER A 144 -23.04 -38.09 16.89
CA SER A 144 -23.08 -37.66 18.28
C SER A 144 -21.72 -37.13 18.74
N LYS A 145 -20.65 -37.79 18.28
CA LYS A 145 -19.25 -37.41 18.55
C LYS A 145 -18.78 -36.19 17.75
N SER A 146 -19.42 -35.88 16.62
CA SER A 146 -19.09 -34.71 15.80
C SER A 146 -19.83 -33.42 16.20
N TYR A 147 -20.72 -33.48 17.19
CA TYR A 147 -21.42 -32.30 17.71
C TYR A 147 -20.44 -31.30 18.33
N GLY A 148 -20.51 -30.04 17.89
CA GLY A 148 -19.56 -28.99 18.30
C GLY A 148 -18.16 -29.13 17.69
N MET A 149 -18.01 -29.92 16.63
CA MET A 149 -16.72 -30.20 15.99
C MET A 149 -16.68 -29.73 14.53
N ARG A 150 -15.46 -29.45 14.05
CA ARG A 150 -15.11 -29.18 12.65
C ARG A 150 -13.85 -29.96 12.25
N LEU A 151 -13.47 -29.98 10.98
CA LEU A 151 -12.24 -30.67 10.54
C LEU A 151 -10.98 -30.04 11.15
N ASP A 152 -10.04 -30.86 11.63
CA ASP A 152 -8.72 -30.43 12.10
C ASP A 152 -7.71 -30.39 10.95
N VAL A 153 -7.96 -29.48 10.01
CA VAL A 153 -7.13 -29.25 8.81
C VAL A 153 -6.83 -27.75 8.68
N PRO A 154 -5.81 -27.35 7.90
CA PRO A 154 -5.51 -25.93 7.69
C PRO A 154 -6.74 -25.13 7.21
N ALA A 155 -6.87 -23.90 7.71
CA ALA A 155 -7.98 -23.01 7.38
C ALA A 155 -8.15 -22.84 5.86
N GLY A 156 -9.36 -23.04 5.37
CA GLY A 156 -9.67 -22.98 3.94
C GLY A 156 -9.42 -24.27 3.15
N ASN A 157 -8.75 -25.27 3.72
CA ASN A 157 -8.65 -26.60 3.10
C ASN A 157 -9.97 -27.38 3.26
N ALA A 158 -10.06 -28.52 2.58
CA ALA A 158 -11.20 -29.42 2.63
C ALA A 158 -10.77 -30.89 2.57
N VAL A 159 -11.63 -31.78 3.06
CA VAL A 159 -11.51 -33.23 2.84
C VAL A 159 -12.57 -33.65 1.84
N ARG A 160 -12.14 -34.40 0.81
CA ARG A 160 -12.99 -34.90 -0.27
C ARG A 160 -13.27 -36.39 -0.08
N PHE A 161 -14.50 -36.79 -0.34
CA PHE A 161 -15.01 -38.15 -0.32
C PHE A 161 -15.54 -38.48 -1.72
N GLU A 162 -14.92 -39.45 -2.39
CA GLU A 162 -15.47 -40.02 -3.63
C GLU A 162 -16.64 -40.98 -3.32
N PRO A 163 -17.48 -41.33 -4.32
CA PRO A 163 -18.55 -42.31 -4.14
C PRO A 163 -18.04 -43.64 -3.57
N GLY A 164 -18.63 -44.11 -2.46
CA GLY A 164 -18.24 -45.34 -1.78
C GLY A 164 -16.97 -45.23 -0.92
N GLU A 165 -16.30 -44.08 -0.89
CA GLU A 165 -15.04 -43.91 -0.18
C GLU A 165 -15.23 -43.89 1.34
N ILE A 166 -14.28 -44.47 2.05
CA ILE A 166 -14.19 -44.44 3.50
C ILE A 166 -12.88 -43.76 3.90
N LYS A 167 -12.95 -42.72 4.73
CA LYS A 167 -11.76 -42.03 5.27
C LYS A 167 -11.84 -41.89 6.78
N VAL A 168 -10.67 -41.94 7.41
CA VAL A 168 -10.50 -41.51 8.79
C VAL A 168 -10.19 -40.02 8.79
N VAL A 169 -10.98 -39.24 9.53
CA VAL A 169 -10.80 -37.79 9.65
C VAL A 169 -10.59 -37.39 11.11
N ASN A 170 -9.73 -36.41 11.32
CA ASN A 170 -9.56 -35.77 12.61
C ASN A 170 -10.46 -34.54 12.68
N LEU A 171 -11.20 -34.43 13.76
CA LEU A 171 -12.02 -33.28 14.07
C LEU A 171 -11.48 -32.57 15.31
N VAL A 172 -11.71 -31.26 15.35
CA VAL A 172 -11.38 -30.38 16.47
C VAL A 172 -12.61 -29.58 16.87
N GLU A 173 -12.72 -29.30 18.16
CA GLU A 173 -13.82 -28.50 18.70
C GLU A 173 -13.83 -27.08 18.10
N ILE A 174 -15.03 -26.51 17.90
CA ILE A 174 -15.15 -25.09 17.57
C ILE A 174 -14.69 -24.22 18.75
N GLY A 175 -14.15 -23.03 18.45
CA GLY A 175 -13.73 -22.06 19.46
C GLY A 175 -14.87 -21.10 19.85
N GLY A 176 -14.52 -20.00 20.49
CA GLY A 176 -15.43 -18.89 20.77
C GLY A 176 -16.55 -19.25 21.73
N ALA A 177 -17.74 -18.69 21.48
CA ALA A 177 -18.94 -18.96 22.29
C ALA A 177 -19.51 -20.38 22.10
N LYS A 178 -18.97 -21.14 21.14
CA LYS A 178 -19.42 -22.49 20.76
C LYS A 178 -20.92 -22.51 20.42
N ILE A 179 -21.32 -21.63 19.51
CA ILE A 179 -22.69 -21.55 19.00
C ILE A 179 -22.70 -22.03 17.56
N ILE A 180 -23.51 -23.04 17.26
CA ILE A 180 -23.69 -23.55 15.90
C ILE A 180 -24.84 -22.82 15.24
N THR A 181 -24.63 -22.39 13.99
CA THR A 181 -25.68 -21.88 13.10
C THR A 181 -25.46 -22.40 11.69
N GLY A 182 -26.53 -22.41 10.89
CA GLY A 182 -26.46 -22.72 9.47
C GLY A 182 -26.52 -24.21 9.14
N GLY A 183 -25.85 -24.60 8.07
CA GLY A 183 -25.77 -26.00 7.63
C GLY A 183 -27.13 -26.58 7.22
N ASN A 184 -27.51 -27.71 7.81
CA ASN A 184 -28.82 -28.35 7.61
C ASN A 184 -29.79 -28.04 8.76
N ASN A 185 -29.47 -27.09 9.64
CA ASN A 185 -30.28 -26.70 10.80
C ASN A 185 -30.58 -27.89 11.74
N LEU A 186 -29.64 -28.82 11.87
CA LEU A 186 -29.81 -29.97 12.77
C LEU A 186 -29.66 -29.55 14.23
N CYS A 187 -28.75 -28.62 14.53
CA CYS A 187 -28.37 -28.31 15.90
C CYS A 187 -28.06 -26.84 16.19
N ASN A 188 -28.76 -25.90 15.53
CA ASN A 188 -28.63 -24.48 15.80
C ASN A 188 -28.76 -24.15 17.31
N GLY A 189 -27.82 -23.37 17.83
CA GLY A 189 -27.77 -22.95 19.23
C GLY A 189 -26.42 -23.24 19.89
N ALA A 190 -26.33 -22.89 21.18
CA ALA A 190 -25.14 -23.16 21.98
C ALA A 190 -24.89 -24.67 22.11
N VAL A 191 -23.63 -25.08 22.01
CA VAL A 191 -23.21 -26.46 22.20
C VAL A 191 -23.45 -26.87 23.64
N ASN A 192 -24.50 -27.67 23.87
CA ASN A 192 -24.83 -28.27 25.16
C ASN A 192 -25.14 -29.76 24.98
N LYS A 193 -24.43 -30.61 25.73
CA LYS A 193 -24.62 -32.08 25.69
C LYS A 193 -26.05 -32.50 26.05
N ASP A 194 -26.77 -31.71 26.85
CA ASP A 194 -28.16 -31.99 27.21
C ASP A 194 -29.12 -31.92 26.01
N ASN A 195 -28.74 -31.16 24.97
CA ASN A 195 -29.52 -31.04 23.73
C ASN A 195 -29.28 -32.22 22.77
N LEU A 196 -28.21 -33.00 22.98
CA LEU A 196 -27.77 -34.04 22.06
C LEU A 196 -28.83 -35.12 21.79
N PRO A 197 -29.61 -35.61 22.79
CA PRO A 197 -30.67 -36.58 22.53
C PRO A 197 -31.71 -36.07 21.52
N GLU A 198 -32.12 -34.81 21.64
CA GLU A 198 -33.12 -34.21 20.74
C GLU A 198 -32.53 -33.96 19.34
N ILE A 199 -31.27 -33.52 19.27
CA ILE A 199 -30.54 -33.39 18.01
C ILE A 199 -30.45 -34.75 17.30
N MET A 200 -30.12 -35.83 18.02
CA MET A 200 -30.00 -37.16 17.44
C MET A 200 -31.34 -37.76 17.00
N LYS A 201 -32.45 -37.42 17.67
CA LYS A 201 -33.80 -37.70 17.16
C LYS A 201 -34.03 -37.03 15.81
N ARG A 202 -33.64 -35.75 15.68
CA ARG A 202 -33.76 -34.99 14.42
C ARG A 202 -32.88 -35.57 13.31
N VAL A 203 -31.63 -35.92 13.61
CA VAL A 203 -30.71 -36.62 12.71
C VAL A 203 -31.37 -37.88 12.14
N THR A 204 -31.95 -38.70 13.01
CA THR A 204 -32.63 -39.94 12.62
C THR A 204 -33.89 -39.66 11.81
N ALA A 205 -34.74 -38.74 12.28
CA ALA A 205 -36.00 -38.38 11.63
C ALA A 205 -35.81 -37.81 10.21
N LEU A 206 -34.73 -37.07 9.98
CA LEU A 206 -34.38 -36.48 8.69
C LEU A 206 -33.51 -37.40 7.82
N GLY A 207 -33.18 -38.61 8.30
CA GLY A 207 -32.42 -39.62 7.54
C GLY A 207 -30.96 -39.24 7.29
N PHE A 208 -30.32 -38.55 8.25
CA PHE A 208 -28.88 -38.29 8.20
C PHE A 208 -28.11 -39.53 8.63
N GLY A 209 -27.19 -39.98 7.77
CA GLY A 209 -26.35 -41.15 7.99
C GLY A 209 -25.64 -41.07 9.34
N ASN A 210 -25.92 -42.04 10.20
CA ASN A 210 -25.36 -42.13 11.55
C ASN A 210 -25.06 -43.59 11.88
N GLU A 211 -23.84 -43.86 12.30
CA GLU A 211 -23.41 -45.19 12.73
C GLU A 211 -22.39 -45.03 13.86
N ILE A 212 -22.58 -45.77 14.95
CA ILE A 212 -21.69 -45.73 16.11
C ILE A 212 -20.47 -46.59 15.77
N HIS A 213 -19.29 -45.98 15.79
CA HIS A 213 -18.00 -46.63 15.57
C HIS A 213 -17.09 -46.42 16.78
N GLU A 214 -16.01 -47.20 16.87
CA GLU A 214 -14.94 -46.93 17.83
C GLU A 214 -14.30 -45.58 17.49
N THR A 215 -14.21 -44.70 18.49
CA THR A 215 -13.67 -43.35 18.36
C THR A 215 -12.48 -43.15 19.28
N THR A 216 -11.52 -42.33 18.85
CA THR A 216 -10.37 -41.98 19.67
C THR A 216 -10.50 -40.53 20.11
N ASP A 217 -10.70 -40.31 21.41
CA ASP A 217 -10.84 -38.98 22.04
C ASP A 217 -9.47 -38.41 22.45
N SER A 218 -8.46 -38.52 21.57
CA SER A 218 -7.11 -38.00 21.77
C SER A 218 -6.35 -37.92 20.46
N GLY A 219 -5.54 -36.87 20.26
CA GLY A 219 -4.66 -36.74 19.09
C GLY A 219 -3.73 -35.54 19.20
N GLU A 220 -2.57 -35.60 18.56
CA GLU A 220 -1.68 -34.44 18.44
C GLU A 220 -2.35 -33.33 17.62
N PRO A 221 -2.07 -32.04 17.90
CA PRO A 221 -2.55 -30.95 17.07
C PRO A 221 -2.05 -31.09 15.63
N CYS A 222 -2.92 -30.76 14.68
CA CYS A 222 -2.57 -30.74 13.27
C CYS A 222 -1.40 -29.77 13.04
N LYS A 223 -0.50 -30.14 12.14
CA LYS A 223 0.70 -29.36 11.80
C LYS A 223 0.67 -28.99 10.34
N ILE A 224 1.04 -27.75 10.04
CA ILE A 224 1.28 -27.27 8.67
C ILE A 224 2.75 -26.88 8.54
N SER A 225 3.39 -27.21 7.42
CA SER A 225 4.75 -26.71 7.18
C SER A 225 4.73 -25.17 7.13
N ARG A 226 5.75 -24.51 7.67
CA ARG A 226 5.80 -23.04 7.67
C ARG A 226 5.77 -22.47 6.25
N PHE A 227 6.38 -23.16 5.29
CA PHE A 227 6.31 -22.81 3.87
C PHE A 227 4.87 -22.87 3.33
N SER A 228 4.14 -23.95 3.63
CA SER A 228 2.73 -24.07 3.25
C SER A 228 1.85 -23.02 3.93
N TYR A 229 2.17 -22.61 5.17
CA TYR A 229 1.49 -21.52 5.86
C TYR A 229 1.68 -20.20 5.11
N ILE A 230 2.93 -19.84 4.80
CA ILE A 230 3.28 -18.63 4.04
C ILE A 230 2.52 -18.59 2.71
N LEU A 231 2.49 -19.69 1.96
CA LEU A 231 1.77 -19.77 0.69
C LEU A 231 0.25 -19.60 0.82
N ASN A 232 -0.33 -19.99 1.95
CA ASN A 232 -1.77 -19.98 2.13
C ASN A 232 -2.31 -18.70 2.77
N TYR A 233 -1.54 -18.11 3.69
CA TYR A 233 -2.00 -17.03 4.55
C TYR A 233 -1.03 -15.84 4.56
N GLY A 234 0.07 -15.90 3.83
CA GLY A 234 1.17 -14.95 3.94
C GLY A 234 2.09 -15.22 5.14
N PRO A 235 3.19 -14.48 5.26
CA PRO A 235 4.18 -14.65 6.32
C PRO A 235 3.60 -14.36 7.72
N THR A 236 4.28 -14.90 8.74
CA THR A 236 3.97 -14.76 10.17
C THR A 236 5.23 -14.46 10.99
N VAL A 237 5.11 -14.32 12.32
CA VAL A 237 6.15 -13.81 13.23
C VAL A 237 7.53 -14.42 12.98
N GLY A 238 8.49 -13.57 12.65
CA GLY A 238 9.90 -13.94 12.37
C GLY A 238 10.20 -14.38 10.93
N ASP A 239 9.20 -14.49 10.06
CA ASP A 239 9.42 -14.56 8.62
C ASP A 239 9.90 -13.21 8.10
N LYS A 240 10.71 -13.25 7.03
CA LYS A 240 11.23 -12.05 6.41
C LYS A 240 10.73 -11.88 4.99
N VAL A 241 10.45 -10.65 4.60
CA VAL A 241 9.95 -10.32 3.26
C VAL A 241 10.85 -9.28 2.63
N ARG A 242 11.29 -9.52 1.40
CA ARG A 242 12.00 -8.52 0.62
C ARG A 242 11.03 -7.47 0.09
N LEU A 243 11.39 -6.20 0.16
CA LEU A 243 10.58 -5.12 -0.40
C LEU A 243 10.97 -4.85 -1.86
N GLY A 244 10.12 -5.24 -2.80
CA GLY A 244 10.39 -5.09 -4.23
C GLY A 244 11.69 -5.81 -4.62
N ASP A 245 12.45 -5.18 -5.50
CA ASP A 245 13.80 -5.60 -5.91
C ASP A 245 14.92 -4.94 -5.09
N THR A 246 14.57 -4.32 -3.94
CA THR A 246 15.55 -3.67 -3.06
C THR A 246 16.34 -4.68 -2.22
N SER A 247 17.36 -4.18 -1.54
CA SER A 247 18.11 -4.91 -0.52
C SER A 247 17.40 -4.97 0.85
N LEU A 248 16.26 -4.29 1.02
CA LEU A 248 15.52 -4.20 2.28
C LEU A 248 14.73 -5.48 2.56
N MET A 249 14.85 -5.98 3.79
CA MET A 249 14.22 -7.18 4.32
C MET A 249 13.50 -6.81 5.62
N ILE A 250 12.18 -6.83 5.59
CA ILE A 250 11.37 -6.67 6.80
C ILE A 250 11.22 -8.02 7.50
N GLU A 251 11.01 -8.01 8.81
CA GLU A 251 10.65 -9.17 9.62
C GLU A 251 9.32 -8.92 10.32
N ILE A 252 8.42 -9.91 10.29
CA ILE A 252 7.11 -9.79 10.96
C ILE A 252 7.31 -9.78 12.49
N GLU A 253 6.94 -8.68 13.14
CA GLU A 253 7.14 -8.42 14.57
C GLU A 253 6.04 -9.04 15.44
N LYS A 254 4.81 -9.08 14.92
CA LYS A 254 3.62 -9.59 15.61
C LYS A 254 2.62 -10.15 14.61
N ASP A 255 1.90 -11.19 14.99
CA ASP A 255 0.76 -11.74 14.25
C ASP A 255 -0.44 -11.84 15.19
N PHE A 256 -1.61 -11.39 14.72
CA PHE A 256 -2.87 -11.46 15.46
C PHE A 256 -3.67 -12.73 15.16
N ALA A 257 -3.24 -13.54 14.18
CA ALA A 257 -3.89 -14.79 13.86
C ALA A 257 -3.90 -15.77 15.05
N VAL A 258 -4.99 -16.50 15.19
CA VAL A 258 -5.05 -17.73 15.97
C VAL A 258 -4.89 -18.87 14.98
N TYR A 259 -3.75 -19.56 15.03
CA TYR A 259 -3.36 -20.48 13.96
C TYR A 259 -4.39 -21.61 13.76
N GLY A 260 -4.94 -21.70 12.54
CA GLY A 260 -6.02 -22.61 12.18
C GLY A 260 -7.41 -21.96 12.07
N ASP A 261 -7.58 -20.72 12.53
CA ASP A 261 -8.79 -19.88 12.38
C ASP A 261 -8.52 -18.63 11.49
N GLU A 262 -7.61 -18.73 10.51
CA GLU A 262 -7.33 -17.66 9.55
C GLU A 262 -8.57 -17.34 8.70
N CYS A 263 -8.87 -16.05 8.52
CA CYS A 263 -10.00 -15.60 7.70
C CYS A 263 -9.66 -15.78 6.22
N LYS A 264 -10.23 -16.79 5.55
CA LYS A 264 -10.01 -17.03 4.12
C LYS A 264 -11.32 -17.16 3.35
N PHE A 265 -11.52 -16.30 2.35
CA PHE A 265 -12.71 -16.28 1.50
C PHE A 265 -12.57 -17.14 0.24
N GLY A 266 -13.66 -17.81 -0.16
CA GLY A 266 -13.76 -18.59 -1.40
C GLY A 266 -14.58 -19.86 -1.27
N GLY A 267 -14.77 -20.56 -2.39
CA GLY A 267 -15.54 -21.81 -2.45
C GLY A 267 -15.02 -22.87 -1.46
N GLY A 268 -15.86 -23.26 -0.50
CA GLY A 268 -15.52 -24.25 0.52
C GLY A 268 -14.56 -23.78 1.62
N LYS A 269 -14.24 -22.48 1.70
CA LYS A 269 -13.28 -21.94 2.67
C LYS A 269 -13.93 -21.54 4.01
N VAL A 270 -13.37 -20.55 4.70
CA VAL A 270 -13.64 -20.19 6.09
C VAL A 270 -14.79 -19.19 6.22
N LEU A 271 -14.72 -18.08 5.48
CA LEU A 271 -15.72 -17.01 5.54
C LEU A 271 -17.00 -17.42 4.79
N ARG A 272 -17.83 -18.20 5.48
CA ARG A 272 -19.13 -18.71 5.05
C ARG A 272 -20.08 -18.69 6.25
N GLU A 273 -21.37 -18.64 5.96
CA GLU A 273 -22.44 -18.53 6.95
C GLU A 273 -22.32 -19.58 8.06
N GLY A 274 -22.45 -19.13 9.31
CA GLY A 274 -22.31 -19.92 10.54
C GLY A 274 -20.90 -20.43 10.85
N MET A 275 -19.95 -20.19 9.95
CA MET A 275 -18.55 -20.59 10.08
C MET A 275 -17.73 -19.35 10.44
N GLY A 276 -16.80 -18.90 9.59
CA GLY A 276 -16.09 -17.63 9.80
C GLY A 276 -16.93 -16.38 9.55
N GLN A 277 -18.11 -16.51 8.92
CA GLN A 277 -19.10 -15.43 8.82
C GLN A 277 -20.21 -15.67 9.86
N ALA A 278 -20.36 -14.76 10.80
CA ALA A 278 -21.38 -14.80 11.84
C ALA A 278 -22.80 -14.70 11.26
N SER A 279 -23.71 -15.49 11.81
CA SER A 279 -25.13 -15.50 11.44
C SER A 279 -25.93 -14.58 12.37
N PHE A 280 -27.09 -14.10 11.92
CA PHE A 280 -28.03 -13.29 12.71
C PHE A 280 -27.43 -12.01 13.31
N LYS A 281 -26.48 -11.40 12.61
CA LYS A 281 -25.91 -10.09 12.97
C LYS A 281 -26.44 -8.99 12.06
N LEU A 282 -26.78 -7.85 12.66
CA LEU A 282 -27.22 -6.65 11.96
C LEU A 282 -26.01 -5.88 11.42
N SER A 283 -26.25 -5.00 10.45
CA SER A 283 -25.19 -4.25 9.78
C SER A 283 -24.33 -3.44 10.74
N PHE A 284 -24.89 -2.85 11.80
CA PHE A 284 -24.12 -2.06 12.78
C PHE A 284 -23.21 -2.92 13.69
N GLU A 285 -23.46 -4.23 13.77
CA GLU A 285 -22.65 -5.16 14.58
C GLU A 285 -21.44 -5.71 13.82
N VAL A 286 -21.43 -5.56 12.50
CA VAL A 286 -20.44 -6.20 11.61
C VAL A 286 -19.68 -5.18 10.78
N LEU A 287 -18.51 -5.58 10.29
CA LEU A 287 -17.70 -4.79 9.38
C LEU A 287 -18.43 -4.56 8.05
N ASP A 288 -18.15 -3.43 7.39
CA ASP A 288 -18.56 -3.24 5.99
C ASP A 288 -17.59 -3.94 5.06
N THR A 289 -16.29 -3.95 5.40
CA THR A 289 -15.25 -4.66 4.67
C THR A 289 -14.18 -5.16 5.62
N VAL A 290 -13.64 -6.35 5.35
CA VAL A 290 -12.45 -6.88 6.02
C VAL A 290 -11.33 -7.12 5.01
N ILE A 291 -10.14 -6.58 5.29
CA ILE A 291 -8.91 -6.95 4.59
C ILE A 291 -8.27 -8.08 5.39
N THR A 292 -8.18 -9.27 4.81
CA THR A 292 -7.77 -10.48 5.54
C THR A 292 -6.27 -10.75 5.42
N ASN A 293 -5.64 -11.20 6.50
CA ASN A 293 -4.26 -11.72 6.52
C ASN A 293 -3.21 -10.81 5.85
N CYS A 294 -3.27 -9.49 6.01
CA CYS A 294 -2.32 -8.59 5.36
C CYS A 294 -1.06 -8.34 6.22
N VAL A 295 0.10 -8.22 5.58
CA VAL A 295 1.31 -7.70 6.25
C VAL A 295 1.21 -6.18 6.27
N ILE A 296 1.06 -5.58 7.44
CA ILE A 296 1.01 -4.15 7.63
C ILE A 296 2.44 -3.63 7.77
N ILE A 297 2.80 -2.63 6.96
CA ILE A 297 4.00 -1.81 7.18
C ILE A 297 3.53 -0.40 7.51
N ASP A 298 3.80 0.04 8.73
CA ASP A 298 3.38 1.36 9.22
C ASP A 298 4.39 1.87 10.25
N ALA A 299 4.61 3.18 10.28
CA ALA A 299 5.57 3.79 11.20
C ALA A 299 5.13 3.68 12.67
N ILE A 300 3.82 3.71 12.94
CA ILE A 300 3.24 3.68 14.28
C ILE A 300 2.94 2.23 14.71
N GLN A 301 2.24 1.46 13.87
CA GLN A 301 1.88 0.07 14.20
C GLN A 301 3.07 -0.89 14.14
N GLY A 302 4.10 -0.54 13.38
CA GLY A 302 5.24 -1.41 13.12
C GLY A 302 5.04 -2.33 11.92
N ILE A 303 5.68 -3.50 11.97
CA ILE A 303 5.60 -4.50 10.90
C ILE A 303 4.84 -5.72 11.42
N ILE A 304 3.54 -5.73 11.22
CA ILE A 304 2.64 -6.71 11.85
C ILE A 304 1.83 -7.48 10.81
N LYS A 305 1.22 -8.57 11.24
CA LYS A 305 0.30 -9.39 10.45
C LYS A 305 -1.08 -9.36 11.13
N ALA A 306 -2.09 -8.89 10.42
CA ALA A 306 -3.44 -8.76 10.97
C ALA A 306 -4.52 -8.77 9.87
N ASP A 307 -5.76 -8.97 10.31
CA ASP A 307 -6.93 -8.51 9.58
C ASP A 307 -7.19 -7.03 9.89
N VAL A 308 -7.67 -6.27 8.91
CA VAL A 308 -8.06 -4.86 9.08
C VAL A 308 -9.54 -4.70 8.78
N GLY A 309 -10.29 -4.16 9.74
CA GLY A 309 -11.73 -3.93 9.62
C GLY A 309 -12.02 -2.51 9.20
N ILE A 310 -12.98 -2.37 8.28
CA ILE A 310 -13.46 -1.08 7.78
C ILE A 310 -14.95 -0.96 8.11
N LYS A 311 -15.32 0.19 8.67
CA LYS A 311 -16.70 0.58 8.97
C LYS A 311 -16.90 2.05 8.66
N ASP A 312 -17.94 2.37 7.89
CA ASP A 312 -18.31 3.75 7.53
C ASP A 312 -17.12 4.56 6.98
N GLY A 313 -16.32 3.92 6.13
CA GLY A 313 -15.13 4.50 5.49
C GLY A 313 -13.92 4.73 6.40
N LYS A 314 -13.96 4.24 7.64
CA LYS A 314 -12.87 4.33 8.63
C LYS A 314 -12.31 2.97 8.99
N ILE A 315 -11.06 2.96 9.46
CA ILE A 315 -10.46 1.78 10.10
C ILE A 315 -11.15 1.60 11.45
N SER A 316 -11.95 0.54 11.60
CA SER A 316 -12.72 0.31 12.83
C SER A 316 -11.95 -0.51 13.86
N ALA A 317 -11.09 -1.43 13.41
CA ALA A 317 -10.29 -2.30 14.25
C ALA A 317 -9.17 -2.97 13.43
N ILE A 318 -8.09 -3.35 14.12
CA ILE A 318 -6.95 -4.09 13.58
C ILE A 318 -6.71 -5.27 14.51
N GLY A 319 -6.71 -6.49 13.99
CA GLY A 319 -6.54 -7.67 14.83
C GLY A 319 -6.95 -8.96 14.15
N LYS A 320 -7.67 -9.82 14.88
CA LYS A 320 -8.23 -11.07 14.36
C LYS A 320 -9.71 -10.87 14.05
N ALA A 321 -10.10 -11.01 12.79
CA ALA A 321 -11.50 -10.99 12.40
C ALA A 321 -12.13 -12.38 12.48
N GLY A 322 -13.43 -12.43 12.16
CA GLY A 322 -14.18 -13.67 11.92
C GLY A 322 -15.48 -13.72 12.70
N ASN A 323 -15.82 -14.91 13.19
CA ASN A 323 -17.06 -15.15 13.91
C ASN A 323 -16.78 -15.54 15.37
N PRO A 324 -17.14 -14.70 16.35
CA PRO A 324 -16.91 -14.99 17.77
C PRO A 324 -17.70 -16.20 18.28
N ASP A 325 -18.70 -16.68 17.54
CA ASP A 325 -19.48 -17.85 17.92
C ASP A 325 -18.70 -19.16 17.79
N VAL A 326 -17.68 -19.20 16.91
CA VAL A 326 -16.98 -20.44 16.55
C VAL A 326 -15.46 -20.31 16.48
N MET A 327 -14.92 -19.10 16.68
CA MET A 327 -13.48 -18.79 16.64
C MET A 327 -13.03 -18.12 17.93
N ASP A 328 -11.86 -18.51 18.41
CA ASP A 328 -11.23 -17.86 19.57
C ASP A 328 -10.57 -16.53 19.15
N GLY A 329 -10.50 -15.59 20.07
CA GLY A 329 -9.69 -14.37 19.92
C GLY A 329 -10.20 -13.36 18.89
N VAL A 330 -11.44 -13.49 18.39
CA VAL A 330 -12.03 -12.47 17.49
C VAL A 330 -12.05 -11.13 18.22
N THR A 331 -11.37 -10.15 17.63
CA THR A 331 -11.18 -8.82 18.22
C THR A 331 -12.52 -8.08 18.25
N SER A 332 -12.77 -7.32 19.32
CA SER A 332 -14.00 -6.52 19.43
C SER A 332 -14.16 -5.59 18.22
N GLY A 333 -15.36 -5.57 17.63
CA GLY A 333 -15.63 -4.80 16.41
C GLY A 333 -15.15 -5.45 15.10
N MET A 334 -14.59 -6.67 15.13
CA MET A 334 -14.09 -7.40 13.95
C MET A 334 -14.97 -8.57 13.51
N ILE A 335 -16.28 -8.45 13.75
CA ILE A 335 -17.23 -9.48 13.34
C ILE A 335 -17.43 -9.40 11.83
N VAL A 336 -17.19 -10.51 11.15
CA VAL A 336 -17.56 -10.69 9.73
C VAL A 336 -18.97 -11.26 9.70
N GLY A 337 -19.89 -10.60 9.00
CA GLY A 337 -21.27 -11.08 8.85
C GLY A 337 -21.79 -10.94 7.43
N THR A 338 -23.11 -11.06 7.27
CA THR A 338 -23.77 -11.02 5.96
C THR A 338 -23.55 -9.71 5.20
N CYS A 339 -23.30 -8.59 5.90
CA CYS A 339 -23.08 -7.27 5.32
C CYS A 339 -21.59 -6.92 5.13
N THR A 340 -20.67 -7.88 5.28
CA THR A 340 -19.23 -7.65 5.21
C THR A 340 -18.66 -8.11 3.86
N GLU A 341 -18.03 -7.19 3.12
CA GLU A 341 -17.22 -7.51 1.94
C GLU A 341 -15.80 -7.99 2.35
N VAL A 342 -15.11 -8.72 1.47
CA VAL A 342 -13.76 -9.25 1.73
C VAL A 342 -12.77 -8.76 0.68
N ILE A 343 -11.64 -8.23 1.16
CA ILE A 343 -10.43 -8.03 0.37
C ILE A 343 -9.39 -9.05 0.87
N ALA A 344 -8.87 -9.86 -0.05
CA ALA A 344 -7.84 -10.85 0.26
C ALA A 344 -6.47 -10.17 0.35
N GLY A 345 -5.88 -10.13 1.55
CA GLY A 345 -4.57 -9.57 1.80
C GLY A 345 -3.49 -10.63 2.05
N GLU A 346 -3.84 -11.93 2.02
CA GLU A 346 -2.86 -13.01 2.20
C GLU A 346 -1.72 -12.92 1.16
N GLY A 347 -0.49 -12.77 1.66
CA GLY A 347 0.70 -12.63 0.82
C GLY A 347 0.94 -11.23 0.26
N LEU A 348 0.07 -10.26 0.56
CA LEU A 348 0.21 -8.85 0.20
C LEU A 348 0.71 -8.02 1.38
N ILE A 349 1.24 -6.84 1.05
CA ILE A 349 1.60 -5.80 2.00
C ILE A 349 0.54 -4.70 1.96
N LEU A 350 0.12 -4.20 3.12
CA LEU A 350 -0.79 -3.08 3.31
C LEU A 350 -0.01 -1.90 3.91
N THR A 351 -0.15 -0.72 3.31
CA THR A 351 0.36 0.55 3.85
C THR A 351 -0.76 1.58 3.92
N ALA A 352 -0.57 2.63 4.71
CA ALA A 352 -1.37 3.84 4.55
C ALA A 352 -1.19 4.41 3.13
N GLY A 353 -2.21 5.12 2.64
CA GLY A 353 -2.07 5.95 1.45
C GLY A 353 -1.05 7.06 1.67
N GLY A 354 -0.17 7.26 0.68
CA GLY A 354 0.87 8.27 0.78
C GLY A 354 0.32 9.69 0.72
N ILE A 355 1.06 10.62 1.30
CA ILE A 355 0.74 12.03 1.39
C ILE A 355 1.88 12.81 0.75
N ASP A 356 1.57 13.51 -0.32
CA ASP A 356 2.51 14.44 -0.94
C ASP A 356 2.15 15.85 -0.53
N SER A 357 3.04 16.47 0.25
CA SER A 357 2.84 17.80 0.80
C SER A 357 3.62 18.90 0.09
N HIS A 358 4.09 18.67 -1.15
CA HIS A 358 4.71 19.71 -1.99
C HIS A 358 4.16 19.61 -3.43
N ILE A 359 2.87 19.91 -3.59
CA ILE A 359 2.18 19.84 -4.87
C ILE A 359 2.06 21.21 -5.54
N HIS A 360 2.49 21.27 -6.78
CA HIS A 360 2.11 22.34 -7.71
C HIS A 360 0.91 21.88 -8.53
N PHE A 361 -0.25 22.49 -8.33
CA PHE A 361 -1.47 22.16 -9.09
C PHE A 361 -1.45 22.78 -10.50
N ILE A 362 -0.47 22.38 -11.31
CA ILE A 362 -0.21 22.86 -12.68
C ILE A 362 -1.22 22.27 -13.66
N CYS A 363 -1.53 20.98 -13.54
CA CYS A 363 -2.54 20.33 -14.38
C CYS A 363 -3.27 19.21 -13.63
N PRO A 364 -4.54 18.90 -13.95
CA PRO A 364 -5.30 17.87 -13.25
C PRO A 364 -4.79 16.44 -13.50
N GLN A 365 -3.99 16.20 -14.54
CA GLN A 365 -3.48 14.88 -14.88
C GLN A 365 -2.58 14.31 -13.79
N ILE A 366 -1.84 15.17 -13.07
CA ILE A 366 -0.95 14.74 -11.97
C ILE A 366 -1.71 13.99 -10.88
N ILE A 367 -3.01 14.27 -10.69
CA ILE A 367 -3.85 13.59 -9.70
C ILE A 367 -3.98 12.10 -10.05
N ASN A 368 -4.17 11.78 -11.32
CA ASN A 368 -4.23 10.38 -11.78
C ASN A 368 -2.87 9.67 -11.61
N HIS A 369 -1.77 10.39 -11.82
CA HIS A 369 -0.42 9.85 -11.61
C HIS A 369 -0.12 9.61 -10.12
N ALA A 370 -0.52 10.54 -9.25
CA ALA A 370 -0.38 10.44 -7.80
C ALA A 370 -1.11 9.20 -7.27
N ILE A 371 -2.42 9.08 -7.54
CA ILE A 371 -3.22 7.96 -7.02
C ILE A 371 -2.80 6.61 -7.60
N ALA A 372 -2.41 6.54 -8.87
CA ALA A 372 -1.89 5.30 -9.46
C ALA A 372 -0.57 4.85 -8.83
N SER A 373 0.18 5.75 -8.21
CA SER A 373 1.41 5.43 -7.47
C SER A 373 1.17 5.07 -6.00
N GLY A 374 -0.04 5.27 -5.46
CA GLY A 374 -0.38 5.02 -4.06
C GLY A 374 -0.50 6.27 -3.18
N ILE A 375 -0.45 7.48 -3.75
CA ILE A 375 -0.72 8.74 -3.03
C ILE A 375 -2.23 8.96 -2.93
N THR A 376 -2.77 9.20 -1.73
CA THR A 376 -4.20 9.45 -1.50
C THR A 376 -4.49 10.86 -0.99
N THR A 377 -3.46 11.64 -0.65
CA THR A 377 -3.57 13.03 -0.18
C THR A 377 -2.56 13.92 -0.90
N MET A 378 -3.02 15.07 -1.40
CA MET A 378 -2.20 16.09 -2.05
C MET A 378 -2.35 17.42 -1.34
N ILE A 379 -1.23 18.02 -0.91
CA ILE A 379 -1.19 19.32 -0.26
C ILE A 379 -0.18 20.21 -0.99
N GLY A 380 -0.61 21.42 -1.31
CA GLY A 380 0.19 22.42 -2.01
C GLY A 380 -0.70 23.48 -2.64
N GLY A 381 -0.28 24.13 -3.72
CA GLY A 381 -1.02 25.27 -4.26
C GLY A 381 -0.91 25.40 -5.77
N GLY A 382 -1.82 26.16 -6.36
CA GLY A 382 -1.85 26.42 -7.79
C GLY A 382 -3.23 26.77 -8.33
N THR A 383 -3.26 27.15 -9.60
CA THR A 383 -4.46 27.59 -10.33
C THR A 383 -4.48 27.06 -11.78
N GLY A 384 -3.78 25.97 -12.05
CA GLY A 384 -3.45 25.53 -13.40
C GLY A 384 -2.09 26.07 -13.88
N PRO A 385 -1.78 26.05 -15.19
CA PRO A 385 -0.42 26.23 -15.71
C PRO A 385 0.02 27.71 -15.78
N ALA A 386 -0.52 28.57 -14.93
CA ALA A 386 -0.07 29.95 -14.78
C ALA A 386 1.39 30.00 -14.32
N THR A 387 2.15 31.02 -14.76
CA THR A 387 3.57 31.18 -14.41
C THR A 387 3.81 31.10 -12.89
N GLY A 388 2.97 31.75 -12.09
CA GLY A 388 3.06 31.68 -10.63
C GLY A 388 2.90 30.26 -10.07
N THR A 389 2.00 29.44 -10.61
CA THR A 389 1.80 28.04 -10.18
C THR A 389 2.93 27.13 -10.66
N ARG A 390 3.47 27.39 -11.85
CA ARG A 390 4.62 26.66 -12.39
C ARG A 390 5.88 26.85 -11.55
N ALA A 391 5.95 27.95 -10.80
CA ALA A 391 7.07 28.27 -9.92
C ALA A 391 6.77 28.02 -8.44
N THR A 392 5.53 28.23 -7.98
CA THR A 392 5.20 28.30 -6.54
C THR A 392 3.93 27.53 -6.20
N THR A 393 3.92 26.84 -5.05
CA THR A 393 2.72 26.19 -4.47
C THR A 393 1.77 27.21 -3.85
N CYS A 394 1.21 28.11 -4.65
CA CYS A 394 0.32 29.16 -4.17
C CYS A 394 -1.00 29.14 -4.97
N SER A 395 -2.13 29.04 -4.26
CA SER A 395 -3.47 29.37 -4.78
C SER A 395 -3.84 30.77 -4.26
N PRO A 396 -3.45 31.86 -4.95
CA PRO A 396 -3.51 33.21 -4.38
C PRO A 396 -4.95 33.74 -4.28
N GLY A 397 -5.35 34.12 -3.06
CA GLY A 397 -6.60 34.84 -2.81
C GLY A 397 -7.87 33.95 -2.75
N PRO A 398 -8.98 34.48 -2.19
CA PRO A 398 -10.19 33.71 -1.92
C PRO A 398 -10.83 33.05 -3.15
N HIS A 399 -10.82 33.75 -4.30
CA HIS A 399 -11.44 33.25 -5.52
C HIS A 399 -10.78 31.95 -6.00
N HIS A 400 -9.45 31.93 -6.05
CA HIS A 400 -8.71 30.79 -6.58
C HIS A 400 -8.74 29.58 -5.64
N ILE A 401 -8.73 29.80 -4.33
CA ILE A 401 -8.88 28.71 -3.35
C ILE A 401 -10.23 28.02 -3.52
N ARG A 402 -11.33 28.78 -3.55
CA ARG A 402 -12.68 28.23 -3.77
C ARG A 402 -12.79 27.52 -5.11
N PHE A 403 -12.26 28.11 -6.18
CA PHE A 403 -12.25 27.50 -7.51
C PHE A 403 -11.52 26.16 -7.51
N MET A 404 -10.37 26.04 -6.84
CA MET A 404 -9.63 24.78 -6.79
C MET A 404 -10.38 23.71 -6.01
N ILE A 405 -11.00 24.06 -4.88
CA ILE A 405 -11.88 23.17 -4.12
C ILE A 405 -13.02 22.66 -5.01
N GLU A 406 -13.71 23.53 -5.73
CA GLU A 406 -14.77 23.14 -6.65
C GLU A 406 -14.26 22.23 -7.80
N SER A 407 -13.07 22.55 -8.35
CA SER A 407 -12.47 21.83 -9.47
C SER A 407 -12.07 20.40 -9.10
N THR A 408 -11.63 20.17 -7.87
CA THR A 408 -11.15 18.85 -7.42
C THR A 408 -12.25 17.93 -6.88
N ASP A 409 -13.50 18.39 -6.83
CA ASP A 409 -14.61 17.67 -6.18
C ASP A 409 -15.00 16.36 -6.91
N GLY A 410 -14.46 16.15 -8.11
CA GLY A 410 -14.59 14.92 -8.88
C GLY A 410 -13.52 13.86 -8.61
N TYR A 411 -12.54 14.09 -7.74
CA TYR A 411 -11.40 13.18 -7.54
C TYR A 411 -11.47 12.43 -6.20
N PRO A 412 -11.12 11.12 -6.16
CA PRO A 412 -11.11 10.31 -4.95
C PRO A 412 -9.80 10.50 -4.16
N MET A 413 -9.51 11.72 -3.75
CA MET A 413 -8.28 12.10 -3.03
C MET A 413 -8.56 13.19 -2.02
N ASN A 414 -7.78 13.24 -0.95
CA ASN A 414 -7.82 14.37 -0.02
C ASN A 414 -7.00 15.53 -0.59
N PHE A 415 -7.50 16.76 -0.47
CA PHE A 415 -6.84 17.96 -0.97
C PHE A 415 -6.70 19.02 0.12
N GLY A 416 -5.51 19.60 0.23
CA GLY A 416 -5.27 20.84 0.99
C GLY A 416 -4.61 21.88 0.08
N PHE A 417 -5.15 23.09 0.06
CA PHE A 417 -4.64 24.18 -0.77
C PHE A 417 -3.89 25.22 0.07
N THR A 418 -2.70 25.63 -0.37
CA THR A 418 -1.89 26.64 0.30
C THR A 418 -2.05 28.00 -0.37
N GLY A 419 -2.30 29.03 0.43
CA GLY A 419 -2.29 30.42 -0.03
C GLY A 419 -0.87 30.96 -0.21
N LYS A 420 -0.76 32.22 -0.60
CA LYS A 420 0.52 32.94 -0.68
C LYS A 420 0.77 33.67 0.64
N GLY A 421 1.93 33.43 1.25
CA GLY A 421 2.37 34.03 2.51
C GLY A 421 3.24 35.29 2.37
N ASN A 422 3.68 35.63 1.16
CA ASN A 422 4.58 36.78 0.93
C ASN A 422 3.84 38.12 1.03
N THR A 423 3.86 38.75 2.21
CA THR A 423 3.48 40.15 2.44
C THR A 423 4.16 40.67 3.69
N SER A 424 4.37 41.98 3.79
CA SER A 424 4.95 42.64 4.95
C SER A 424 3.98 43.72 5.45
N ASP A 425 2.97 43.29 6.21
CA ASP A 425 1.98 44.19 6.81
C ASP A 425 2.49 44.67 8.18
N PRO A 426 2.62 45.98 8.44
CA PRO A 426 2.99 46.47 9.76
C PRO A 426 1.88 46.27 10.81
N GLY A 427 0.66 45.94 10.39
CA GLY A 427 -0.39 45.48 11.29
C GLY A 427 -0.13 44.05 11.73
N LYS A 428 -0.13 43.80 13.05
CA LYS A 428 0.12 42.50 13.72
C LYS A 428 -0.65 41.27 13.17
N LEU A 429 -1.61 41.46 12.29
CA LEU A 429 -2.34 40.40 11.62
C LEU A 429 -2.74 40.86 10.21
N SER A 430 -2.03 40.38 9.20
CA SER A 430 -2.29 40.76 7.81
C SER A 430 -3.62 40.20 7.31
N GLN A 431 -4.57 41.09 7.03
CA GLN A 431 -5.89 40.71 6.52
C GLN A 431 -5.81 40.00 5.15
N ALA A 432 -4.80 40.32 4.34
CA ALA A 432 -4.57 39.66 3.06
C ALA A 432 -4.15 38.18 3.20
N LEU A 433 -3.50 37.83 4.30
CA LEU A 433 -3.17 36.43 4.60
C LEU A 433 -4.39 35.73 5.21
N VAL A 434 -5.09 36.39 6.14
CA VAL A 434 -6.28 35.86 6.82
C VAL A 434 -7.40 35.49 5.83
N GLU A 435 -7.72 36.35 4.86
CA GLU A 435 -8.81 36.08 3.92
C GLU A 435 -8.58 34.81 3.08
N GLN A 436 -7.33 34.42 2.86
CA GLN A 436 -6.98 33.19 2.15
C GLN A 436 -7.29 31.96 3.00
N ILE A 437 -6.97 32.01 4.30
CA ILE A 437 -7.29 30.93 5.25
C ILE A 437 -8.79 30.79 5.41
N GLU A 438 -9.51 31.90 5.60
CA GLU A 438 -10.98 31.93 5.68
C GLU A 438 -11.66 31.39 4.42
N ALA A 439 -11.02 31.55 3.25
CA ALA A 439 -11.50 31.00 2.00
C ALA A 439 -11.30 29.48 1.85
N GLY A 440 -10.50 28.86 2.73
CA GLY A 440 -10.26 27.43 2.76
C GLY A 440 -8.81 27.00 2.54
N ALA A 441 -7.83 27.90 2.66
CA ALA A 441 -6.42 27.46 2.65
C ALA A 441 -6.07 26.73 3.96
N ILE A 442 -5.26 25.67 3.85
CA ILE A 442 -4.75 24.89 4.99
C ILE A 442 -3.47 25.48 5.60
N GLY A 443 -2.78 26.31 4.82
CA GLY A 443 -1.49 26.91 5.17
C GLY A 443 -1.05 27.92 4.14
N LEU A 444 0.12 28.51 4.32
CA LEU A 444 0.67 29.54 3.42
C LEU A 444 2.07 29.16 2.94
N LYS A 445 2.35 29.39 1.65
CA LYS A 445 3.69 29.24 1.08
C LYS A 445 4.37 30.61 1.00
N ILE A 446 5.58 30.69 1.53
CA ILE A 446 6.54 31.76 1.29
C ILE A 446 7.53 31.27 0.23
N HIS A 447 7.73 32.06 -0.83
CA HIS A 447 8.61 31.71 -1.94
C HIS A 447 9.48 32.88 -2.40
N GLU A 448 10.72 32.60 -2.81
CA GLU A 448 11.70 33.63 -3.21
C GLU A 448 11.23 34.43 -4.44
N ASP A 449 10.61 33.78 -5.42
CA ASP A 449 9.97 34.42 -6.58
C ASP A 449 8.91 35.47 -6.21
N TRP A 450 8.35 35.42 -5.00
CA TRP A 450 7.45 36.42 -4.43
C TRP A 450 8.09 37.26 -3.31
N GLY A 451 9.35 37.01 -2.98
CA GLY A 451 10.14 37.67 -1.94
C GLY A 451 10.10 36.96 -0.57
N SER A 452 11.05 36.06 -0.31
CA SER A 452 11.21 35.36 0.99
C SER A 452 12.02 36.18 1.99
N THR A 453 11.62 37.42 2.21
CA THR A 453 12.34 38.36 3.08
C THR A 453 12.04 38.12 4.57
N PRO A 454 12.92 38.50 5.50
CA PRO A 454 12.67 38.40 6.94
C PRO A 454 11.33 39.03 7.38
N ALA A 455 10.93 40.15 6.76
CA ALA A 455 9.65 40.81 7.07
C ALA A 455 8.43 39.99 6.61
N ALA A 456 8.52 39.31 5.47
CA ALA A 456 7.46 38.44 4.99
C ALA A 456 7.36 37.15 5.81
N ILE A 457 8.50 36.62 6.24
CA ILE A 457 8.60 35.45 7.12
C ILE A 457 7.92 35.74 8.46
N ASP A 458 8.30 36.84 9.10
CA ASP A 458 7.74 37.23 10.39
C ASP A 458 6.21 37.45 10.31
N CYS A 459 5.74 38.23 9.33
CA CYS A 459 4.32 38.50 9.13
C CYS A 459 3.50 37.22 8.91
N ALA A 460 4.02 36.25 8.15
CA ALA A 460 3.31 35.00 7.90
C ALA A 460 3.29 34.09 9.14
N LEU A 461 4.39 34.03 9.89
CA LEU A 461 4.46 33.27 11.13
C LEU A 461 3.58 33.85 12.25
N GLU A 462 3.40 35.17 12.32
CA GLU A 462 2.41 35.80 13.22
C GLU A 462 0.98 35.33 12.92
N VAL A 463 0.60 35.26 11.64
CA VAL A 463 -0.71 34.73 11.22
C VAL A 463 -0.83 33.24 11.54
N ALA A 464 0.26 32.49 11.39
CA ALA A 464 0.30 31.05 11.66
C ALA A 464 0.03 30.70 13.12
N GLU A 465 0.66 31.43 14.05
CA GLU A 465 0.44 31.26 15.49
C GLU A 465 -1.00 31.57 15.90
N LEU A 466 -1.63 32.58 15.27
CA LEU A 466 -2.99 33.00 15.60
C LEU A 466 -4.06 32.06 15.02
N LEU A 467 -3.82 31.53 13.81
CA LEU A 467 -4.81 30.72 13.10
C LEU A 467 -4.52 29.22 13.16
N ASP A 468 -3.42 28.78 13.77
CA ASP A 468 -3.02 27.37 13.87
C ASP A 468 -2.94 26.71 12.48
N ILE A 469 -2.09 27.29 11.63
CA ILE A 469 -1.80 26.79 10.28
C ILE A 469 -0.31 26.57 10.11
N GLN A 470 0.07 25.75 9.13
CA GLN A 470 1.48 25.58 8.79
C GLN A 470 1.97 26.64 7.80
N ILE A 471 3.20 27.12 8.02
CA ILE A 471 3.97 27.90 7.04
C ILE A 471 4.95 26.99 6.32
N LEU A 472 4.93 27.06 4.99
CA LEU A 472 5.82 26.32 4.12
C LEU A 472 6.75 27.34 3.45
N ILE A 473 8.05 27.07 3.42
CA ILE A 473 9.03 28.06 2.93
C ILE A 473 9.99 27.48 1.90
N HIS A 474 10.20 28.28 0.85
CA HIS A 474 11.33 28.24 -0.06
C HIS A 474 12.12 29.53 0.18
N THR A 475 13.34 29.43 0.70
CA THR A 475 14.12 30.57 1.20
C THR A 475 14.82 31.34 0.07
N ASP A 476 15.41 32.49 0.40
CA ASP A 476 16.08 33.39 -0.55
C ASP A 476 17.40 32.79 -1.05
N THR A 477 17.40 32.15 -2.22
CA THR A 477 18.59 31.50 -2.79
C THR A 477 19.72 32.50 -3.04
N LEU A 478 19.35 33.73 -3.41
CA LEU A 478 20.27 34.80 -3.78
C LEU A 478 20.98 35.41 -2.59
N ASN A 479 20.50 35.14 -1.37
CA ASN A 479 20.91 35.84 -0.16
C ASN A 479 20.74 37.37 -0.30
N GLU A 480 19.69 37.81 -1.01
CA GLU A 480 19.46 39.22 -1.31
C GLU A 480 19.16 40.01 -0.04
N SER A 481 18.25 39.50 0.80
CA SER A 481 17.85 40.16 2.05
C SER A 481 18.63 39.65 3.26
N ALA A 482 19.07 38.40 3.22
CA ALA A 482 19.65 37.69 4.36
C ALA A 482 20.46 36.47 3.91
N CYS A 483 21.50 36.10 4.66
CA CYS A 483 22.04 34.73 4.64
C CYS A 483 21.18 33.82 5.53
N VAL A 484 21.42 32.50 5.50
CA VAL A 484 20.59 31.51 6.20
C VAL A 484 20.45 31.79 7.70
N GLU A 485 21.49 32.32 8.38
CA GLU A 485 21.45 32.63 9.81
C GLU A 485 20.37 33.67 10.14
N GLN A 486 20.33 34.75 9.37
CA GLN A 486 19.38 35.83 9.61
C GLN A 486 17.96 35.41 9.23
N THR A 487 17.80 34.54 8.24
CA THR A 487 16.50 33.89 7.95
C THR A 487 16.07 33.00 9.12
N ILE A 488 16.96 32.21 9.70
CA ILE A 488 16.67 31.40 10.90
C ILE A 488 16.29 32.30 12.09
N GLU A 489 17.00 33.41 12.30
CA GLU A 489 16.65 34.40 13.33
C GLU A 489 15.22 34.94 13.11
N SER A 490 14.81 35.18 11.86
CA SER A 490 13.45 35.65 11.55
C SER A 490 12.35 34.61 11.83
N PHE A 491 12.70 33.32 11.94
CA PHE A 491 11.74 32.32 12.40
C PHE A 491 11.36 32.54 13.87
N ASP A 492 12.24 33.14 14.67
CA ASP A 492 12.04 33.42 16.11
C ASP A 492 11.58 32.16 16.89
N GLY A 493 12.16 31.00 16.55
CA GLY A 493 11.82 29.72 17.16
C GLY A 493 10.41 29.17 16.84
N ARG A 494 9.62 29.85 16.00
CA ARG A 494 8.28 29.40 15.57
C ARG A 494 8.37 28.23 14.59
N THR A 495 7.35 27.38 14.59
CA THR A 495 7.32 26.17 13.76
C THR A 495 7.26 26.54 12.27
N ILE A 496 8.11 25.94 11.45
CA ILE A 496 8.11 26.18 9.99
C ILE A 496 8.50 24.93 9.20
N HIS A 497 7.82 24.69 8.08
CA HIS A 497 8.15 23.59 7.17
C HIS A 497 9.08 24.08 6.05
N THR A 498 10.34 23.68 6.09
CA THR A 498 11.33 24.00 5.05
C THR A 498 11.24 22.99 3.91
N TYR A 499 10.82 23.45 2.73
CA TYR A 499 10.82 22.63 1.52
C TYR A 499 12.23 22.42 0.96
N HIS A 500 12.40 21.32 0.20
CA HIS A 500 13.63 20.92 -0.51
C HIS A 500 14.90 21.38 0.21
N THR A 501 15.01 20.98 1.48
CA THR A 501 15.93 21.53 2.47
C THR A 501 17.40 21.43 2.06
N GLU A 502 17.74 20.52 1.15
CA GLU A 502 19.09 20.43 0.58
C GLU A 502 19.47 21.62 -0.30
N GLY A 503 18.51 22.24 -0.97
CA GLY A 503 18.67 23.51 -1.70
C GLY A 503 18.72 23.43 -3.23
N ALA A 504 18.83 22.26 -3.86
CA ALA A 504 18.75 22.17 -5.33
C ALA A 504 17.40 22.69 -5.86
N GLY A 505 16.30 22.33 -5.19
CA GLY A 505 14.96 22.86 -5.45
C GLY A 505 14.82 24.35 -5.10
N GLY A 506 15.76 24.91 -4.33
CA GLY A 506 15.86 26.33 -3.99
C GLY A 506 16.01 26.60 -2.50
N GLY A 507 16.64 27.73 -2.18
CA GLY A 507 16.97 28.17 -0.84
C GLY A 507 18.41 28.65 -0.72
N HIS A 508 18.72 29.39 0.35
CA HIS A 508 20.03 30.01 0.62
C HIS A 508 21.22 29.18 0.11
N ALA A 509 21.94 29.72 -0.87
CA ALA A 509 23.12 29.06 -1.42
C ALA A 509 24.38 29.44 -0.62
N PRO A 510 25.22 28.47 -0.20
CA PRO A 510 25.12 27.03 -0.44
C PRO A 510 24.50 26.21 0.71
N ASP A 511 24.07 26.83 1.79
CA ASP A 511 24.01 26.21 3.12
C ASP A 511 22.62 26.17 3.79
N ILE A 512 21.54 26.32 3.01
CA ILE A 512 20.16 26.14 3.50
C ILE A 512 19.95 24.82 4.27
N ILE A 513 20.68 23.76 3.93
CA ILE A 513 20.61 22.45 4.60
C ILE A 513 20.91 22.51 6.10
N ARG A 514 21.53 23.60 6.58
CA ARG A 514 21.72 23.88 8.01
C ARG A 514 20.42 23.89 8.81
N VAL A 515 19.27 24.22 8.21
CA VAL A 515 17.98 24.22 8.93
C VAL A 515 17.59 22.84 9.48
N CYS A 516 18.23 21.75 9.02
CA CYS A 516 18.10 20.42 9.65
C CYS A 516 18.56 20.38 11.12
N SER A 517 19.37 21.33 11.59
CA SER A 517 19.77 21.42 13.01
C SER A 517 18.80 22.21 13.88
N GLU A 518 17.82 22.89 13.29
CA GLU A 518 16.92 23.77 14.02
C GLU A 518 15.68 23.00 14.53
N PRO A 519 15.39 23.04 15.84
CA PRO A 519 14.34 22.20 16.44
C PRO A 519 12.91 22.58 16.02
N ASN A 520 12.71 23.82 15.59
CA ASN A 520 11.44 24.36 15.11
C ASN A 520 11.24 24.15 13.61
N CYS A 521 12.26 23.70 12.88
CA CYS A 521 12.15 23.40 11.46
C CYS A 521 11.66 21.97 11.24
N ILE A 522 10.71 21.81 10.33
CA ILE A 522 10.26 20.51 9.82
C ILE A 522 10.81 20.35 8.40
N PRO A 523 11.98 19.73 8.23
CA PRO A 523 12.63 19.64 6.93
C PRO A 523 12.02 18.56 6.04
N SER A 524 11.73 18.94 4.79
CA SER A 524 11.40 18.02 3.72
C SER A 524 12.36 18.10 2.54
N SER A 525 12.42 17.01 1.80
CA SER A 525 13.10 16.92 0.50
C SER A 525 12.11 16.68 -0.61
N THR A 526 12.42 17.20 -1.78
CA THR A 526 11.73 16.85 -3.02
C THR A 526 12.44 15.69 -3.69
N ASN A 527 11.76 15.01 -4.61
CA ASN A 527 12.21 13.69 -5.04
C ASN A 527 13.21 13.60 -6.22
N PRO A 528 13.56 14.64 -7.00
CA PRO A 528 14.43 14.45 -8.17
C PRO A 528 15.89 14.15 -7.77
N THR A 529 16.35 14.66 -6.62
CA THR A 529 17.72 14.48 -6.11
C THR A 529 17.91 13.10 -5.46
N ARG A 530 16.83 12.31 -5.32
CA ARG A 530 16.76 11.14 -4.45
C ARG A 530 16.88 9.82 -5.23
N PRO A 531 17.76 8.89 -4.81
CA PRO A 531 19.03 9.17 -4.14
C PRO A 531 19.99 9.91 -5.07
N TYR A 532 21.15 10.29 -4.53
CA TYR A 532 22.26 10.76 -5.35
C TYR A 532 22.73 9.65 -6.31
N THR A 533 22.71 9.94 -7.61
CA THR A 533 23.15 9.02 -8.67
C THR A 533 24.09 9.69 -9.67
N ARG A 534 24.68 8.88 -10.55
CA ARG A 534 25.61 9.33 -11.59
C ARG A 534 25.11 10.52 -12.42
N ASN A 535 23.82 10.55 -12.77
CA ASN A 535 23.26 11.56 -13.66
C ASN A 535 22.59 12.71 -12.92
N THR A 536 22.55 12.68 -11.58
CA THR A 536 21.74 13.62 -10.80
C THR A 536 22.19 15.07 -11.02
N VAL A 537 23.49 15.35 -10.93
CA VAL A 537 24.02 16.73 -11.08
C VAL A 537 23.78 17.26 -12.49
N ASP A 538 24.14 16.49 -13.52
CA ASP A 538 23.98 16.90 -14.92
C ASP A 538 22.50 17.17 -15.28
N GLU A 539 21.58 16.31 -14.81
CA GLU A 539 20.14 16.50 -14.99
C GLU A 539 19.66 17.78 -14.30
N HIS A 540 20.08 18.04 -13.06
CA HIS A 540 19.58 19.17 -12.27
C HIS A 540 20.11 20.50 -12.75
N LEU A 541 21.36 20.55 -13.22
CA LEU A 541 21.95 21.78 -13.76
C LEU A 541 21.16 22.24 -15.00
N ASP A 542 20.90 21.33 -15.95
CA ASP A 542 20.13 21.66 -17.17
C ASP A 542 18.66 21.97 -16.83
N MET A 543 18.06 21.21 -15.90
CA MET A 543 16.70 21.46 -15.42
C MET A 543 16.56 22.86 -14.82
N LEU A 544 17.52 23.28 -13.98
CA LEU A 544 17.51 24.60 -13.34
C LEU A 544 17.61 25.72 -14.39
N LEU A 545 18.53 25.58 -15.34
CA LEU A 545 18.70 26.55 -16.44
C LEU A 545 17.39 26.74 -17.23
N VAL A 546 16.69 25.64 -17.52
CA VAL A 546 15.40 25.67 -18.22
C VAL A 546 14.29 26.28 -17.35
N CYS A 547 14.20 25.89 -16.07
CA CYS A 547 13.15 26.37 -15.17
C CYS A 547 13.24 27.87 -14.90
N HIS A 548 14.46 28.41 -14.74
CA HIS A 548 14.70 29.82 -14.45
C HIS A 548 15.03 30.69 -15.68
N HIS A 549 14.92 30.13 -16.90
CA HIS A 549 15.22 30.83 -18.16
C HIS A 549 16.63 31.44 -18.20
N LEU A 550 17.60 30.76 -17.59
CA LEU A 550 18.99 31.19 -17.49
C LEU A 550 19.72 30.92 -18.80
N ASP A 551 20.61 31.83 -19.20
CA ASP A 551 21.47 31.68 -20.37
C ASP A 551 22.80 31.06 -19.96
N LYS A 552 23.04 29.82 -20.42
CA LYS A 552 24.31 29.10 -20.23
C LYS A 552 25.56 29.84 -20.75
N ASN A 553 25.38 30.87 -21.59
CA ASN A 553 26.48 31.68 -22.10
C ASN A 553 26.77 32.92 -21.23
N LEU A 554 25.88 33.25 -20.29
CA LEU A 554 26.11 34.29 -19.28
C LEU A 554 26.82 33.70 -18.07
N LYS A 555 27.91 34.35 -17.64
CA LYS A 555 28.76 33.84 -16.56
C LYS A 555 28.03 33.88 -15.22
N GLU A 556 27.23 34.92 -15.01
CA GLU A 556 26.46 35.16 -13.80
C GLU A 556 25.39 34.08 -13.62
N ASP A 557 24.69 33.73 -14.70
CA ASP A 557 23.67 32.69 -14.72
C ASP A 557 24.25 31.30 -14.46
N LEU A 558 25.41 31.00 -15.07
CA LEU A 558 26.12 29.75 -14.81
C LEU A 558 26.64 29.68 -13.37
N ALA A 559 27.22 30.78 -12.86
CA ALA A 559 27.68 30.85 -11.47
C ALA A 559 26.53 30.67 -10.47
N PHE A 560 25.36 31.26 -10.73
CA PHE A 560 24.16 31.02 -9.93
C PHE A 560 23.75 29.55 -9.97
N ALA A 561 23.69 28.94 -11.15
CA ALA A 561 23.29 27.55 -11.32
C ALA A 561 24.27 26.57 -10.63
N GLU A 562 25.57 26.77 -10.79
CA GLU A 562 26.64 26.01 -10.12
C GLU A 562 26.63 26.23 -8.60
N SER A 563 26.25 27.41 -8.12
CA SER A 563 26.11 27.67 -6.69
C SER A 563 24.94 26.92 -6.07
N ARG A 564 23.87 26.62 -6.84
CA ARG A 564 22.63 25.98 -6.38
C ARG A 564 22.66 24.46 -6.51
N ILE A 565 23.16 23.93 -7.62
CA ILE A 565 23.23 22.48 -7.87
C ILE A 565 24.59 21.94 -7.43
N ARG A 566 24.63 21.30 -6.26
CA ARG A 566 25.88 20.88 -5.60
C ARG A 566 25.87 19.39 -5.31
N ALA A 567 26.90 18.67 -5.75
CA ALA A 567 27.00 17.23 -5.53
C ALA A 567 27.10 16.89 -4.03
N GLU A 568 27.78 17.73 -3.27
CA GLU A 568 28.10 17.56 -1.86
C GLU A 568 26.84 17.62 -0.99
N THR A 569 25.98 18.62 -1.20
CA THR A 569 24.73 18.76 -0.43
C THR A 569 23.70 17.71 -0.84
N ILE A 570 23.61 17.36 -2.14
CA ILE A 570 22.77 16.25 -2.62
C ILE A 570 23.20 14.91 -2.00
N ALA A 571 24.51 14.66 -1.87
CA ALA A 571 25.04 13.48 -1.20
C ALA A 571 24.82 13.51 0.32
N ALA A 572 24.92 14.68 0.95
CA ALA A 572 24.61 14.84 2.37
C ALA A 572 23.12 14.59 2.66
N GLU A 573 22.22 15.01 1.76
CA GLU A 573 20.78 14.78 1.87
C GLU A 573 20.43 13.29 1.96
N ASP A 574 21.12 12.42 1.23
CA ASP A 574 20.98 10.96 1.32
C ASP A 574 21.22 10.47 2.77
N VAL A 575 22.33 10.93 3.37
CA VAL A 575 22.73 10.55 4.74
C VAL A 575 21.79 11.15 5.78
N LEU A 576 21.40 12.42 5.64
CA LEU A 576 20.47 13.09 6.56
C LEU A 576 19.08 12.44 6.53
N HIS A 577 18.64 11.91 5.39
CA HIS A 577 17.45 11.07 5.33
C HIS A 577 17.60 9.80 6.16
N ASP A 578 18.71 9.09 6.02
CA ASP A 578 18.95 7.81 6.72
C ASP A 578 19.12 8.01 8.22
N MET A 579 19.75 9.11 8.64
CA MET A 579 19.86 9.54 10.04
C MET A 579 18.52 9.97 10.64
N GLY A 580 17.56 10.36 9.81
CA GLY A 580 16.27 10.91 10.25
C GLY A 580 16.29 12.40 10.56
N ALA A 581 17.32 13.13 10.11
CA ALA A 581 17.42 14.59 10.23
C ALA A 581 16.57 15.32 9.18
N ILE A 582 16.26 14.67 8.05
CA ILE A 582 15.20 15.10 7.14
C ILE A 582 13.96 14.24 7.37
N SER A 583 12.82 14.89 7.58
CA SER A 583 11.64 14.26 8.14
C SER A 583 10.61 13.86 7.08
N ILE A 584 10.60 14.50 5.91
CA ILE A 584 9.55 14.32 4.90
C ILE A 584 10.13 14.12 3.49
N MET A 585 9.46 13.29 2.69
CA MET A 585 9.67 13.14 1.25
C MET A 585 8.43 13.67 0.52
N SER A 586 8.62 14.56 -0.45
CA SER A 586 7.55 15.14 -1.28
C SER A 586 7.96 15.14 -2.76
N SER A 587 7.06 15.54 -3.67
CA SER A 587 7.40 15.58 -5.10
C SER A 587 8.08 16.86 -5.55
N ASP A 588 7.39 17.99 -5.47
CA ASP A 588 7.58 19.20 -6.30
C ASP A 588 6.97 19.09 -7.72
N SER A 589 5.73 18.59 -7.80
CA SER A 589 5.16 18.05 -9.04
C SER A 589 5.23 18.98 -10.26
N GLN A 590 6.03 18.62 -11.26
CA GLN A 590 6.29 19.38 -12.50
C GLN A 590 7.00 20.74 -12.31
N ALA A 591 7.48 21.04 -11.11
CA ALA A 591 8.22 22.25 -10.77
C ALA A 591 9.59 21.87 -10.15
N MET A 592 10.34 21.04 -10.87
CA MET A 592 11.53 20.31 -10.40
C MET A 592 11.26 18.95 -9.74
N GLY A 593 10.04 18.41 -9.79
CA GLY A 593 9.72 17.14 -9.14
C GLY A 593 8.74 16.25 -9.89
N ARG A 594 8.57 15.02 -9.38
CA ARG A 594 7.82 13.95 -10.07
C ARG A 594 6.72 13.36 -9.18
N VAL A 595 5.47 13.71 -9.43
CA VAL A 595 4.34 13.36 -8.54
C VAL A 595 4.19 11.86 -8.24
N SER A 596 4.47 10.99 -9.22
CA SER A 596 4.30 9.54 -9.07
C SER A 596 5.53 8.82 -8.51
N GLU A 597 6.56 9.56 -8.10
CA GLU A 597 7.84 8.99 -7.66
C GLU A 597 8.16 9.24 -6.19
N VAL A 598 7.29 9.88 -5.40
CA VAL A 598 7.52 10.10 -3.95
C VAL A 598 7.82 8.79 -3.23
N ILE A 599 6.98 7.78 -3.43
CA ILE A 599 7.12 6.48 -2.77
C ILE A 599 8.36 5.75 -3.29
N CYS A 600 8.55 5.66 -4.61
CA CYS A 600 9.67 4.89 -5.16
C CYS A 600 11.04 5.51 -4.81
N ARG A 601 11.14 6.84 -4.79
CA ARG A 601 12.36 7.58 -4.45
C ARG A 601 12.70 7.45 -2.97
N THR A 602 11.69 7.39 -2.10
CA THR A 602 11.86 7.06 -0.68
C THR A 602 12.57 5.70 -0.53
N TRP A 603 12.07 4.66 -1.21
CA TRP A 603 12.60 3.30 -1.10
C TRP A 603 13.95 3.13 -1.79
N GLN A 604 14.18 3.80 -2.92
CA GLN A 604 15.49 3.83 -3.58
C GLN A 604 16.55 4.48 -2.69
N THR A 605 16.18 5.53 -1.93
CA THR A 605 17.09 6.18 -0.98
C THR A 605 17.44 5.23 0.17
N ALA A 606 16.45 4.59 0.78
CA ALA A 606 16.69 3.60 1.84
C ALA A 606 17.56 2.42 1.36
N ASP A 607 17.33 1.94 0.14
CA ASP A 607 18.14 0.89 -0.49
C ASP A 607 19.57 1.34 -0.76
N ASN A 608 19.77 2.55 -1.29
CA ASN A 608 21.09 3.12 -1.54
C ASN A 608 21.89 3.26 -0.24
N MET A 609 21.25 3.76 0.82
CA MET A 609 21.86 3.95 2.12
C MET A 609 22.21 2.64 2.80
N LYS A 610 21.33 1.63 2.73
CA LYS A 610 21.68 0.28 3.19
C LYS A 610 22.89 -0.30 2.44
N LYS A 611 22.93 -0.17 1.11
CA LYS A 611 24.05 -0.71 0.31
C LYS A 611 25.37 -0.01 0.59
N SER A 612 25.33 1.28 0.89
CA SER A 612 26.52 2.12 1.08
C SER A 612 27.02 2.14 2.53
N HIS A 613 26.12 2.12 3.51
CA HIS A 613 26.43 2.27 4.94
C HIS A 613 26.09 1.04 5.79
N GLY A 614 25.41 0.04 5.25
CA GLY A 614 24.98 -1.15 5.99
C GLY A 614 23.72 -0.91 6.84
N PRO A 615 23.40 -1.79 7.79
CA PRO A 615 22.28 -1.64 8.72
C PRO A 615 22.42 -0.38 9.60
N LEU A 616 21.30 0.22 10.00
CA LEU A 616 21.31 1.29 11.00
C LEU A 616 21.70 0.74 12.38
N PRO A 617 22.24 1.57 13.30
CA PRO A 617 22.51 1.16 14.68
C PRO A 617 21.28 0.58 15.40
N GLU A 618 20.09 1.10 15.12
CA GLU A 618 18.82 0.69 15.71
C GLU A 618 18.19 -0.54 15.01
N ASP A 619 18.68 -0.93 13.83
CA ASP A 619 18.23 -2.14 13.14
C ASP A 619 18.64 -3.38 13.95
N LYS A 620 17.69 -4.31 14.13
CA LYS A 620 17.98 -5.59 14.80
C LYS A 620 18.83 -6.47 13.88
N LYS A 621 19.74 -7.26 14.46
CA LYS A 621 20.57 -8.21 13.69
C LYS A 621 19.66 -9.10 12.83
N ASP A 622 19.80 -8.94 11.52
CA ASP A 622 19.17 -9.68 10.42
C ASP A 622 17.85 -9.10 9.82
N ASN A 623 17.38 -7.89 10.16
CA ASN A 623 16.29 -7.21 9.41
C ASN A 623 16.47 -5.68 9.35
N ASP A 624 15.67 -5.00 8.53
CA ASP A 624 15.74 -3.55 8.28
C ASP A 624 14.49 -2.81 8.80
N ASN A 625 13.81 -3.37 9.80
CA ASN A 625 12.52 -2.86 10.25
C ASN A 625 12.59 -1.41 10.69
N PHE A 626 13.67 -1.01 11.38
CA PHE A 626 13.77 0.35 11.89
C PHE A 626 13.99 1.34 10.74
N ARG A 627 14.89 1.04 9.81
CA ARG A 627 15.05 1.82 8.57
C ARG A 627 13.73 1.91 7.82
N VAL A 628 13.02 0.80 7.60
CA VAL A 628 11.74 0.79 6.87
C VAL A 628 10.69 1.66 7.56
N LYS A 629 10.57 1.60 8.89
CA LYS A 629 9.65 2.45 9.66
C LYS A 629 10.04 3.93 9.61
N ARG A 630 11.33 4.26 9.67
CA ARG A 630 11.85 5.63 9.50
C ARG A 630 11.49 6.18 8.12
N TYR A 631 11.63 5.39 7.06
CA TYR A 631 11.41 5.85 5.70
C TYR A 631 9.92 5.93 5.31
N ILE A 632 9.09 4.96 5.71
CA ILE A 632 7.65 5.05 5.42
C ILE A 632 7.01 6.27 6.08
N ALA A 633 7.46 6.64 7.29
CA ALA A 633 6.99 7.83 8.00
C ALA A 633 7.13 9.12 7.17
N LYS A 634 8.16 9.20 6.31
CA LYS A 634 8.50 10.39 5.52
C LYS A 634 7.43 10.77 4.50
N TYR A 635 6.62 9.83 4.03
CA TYR A 635 5.53 10.10 3.09
C TYR A 635 4.15 9.71 3.64
N THR A 636 4.04 9.29 4.91
CA THR A 636 2.74 8.97 5.54
C THR A 636 2.47 9.86 6.75
N ILE A 637 3.00 9.53 7.92
CA ILE A 637 2.61 10.18 9.17
C ILE A 637 3.28 11.55 9.35
N ASN A 638 4.53 11.73 8.91
CA ASN A 638 5.23 13.00 9.08
C ASN A 638 4.60 14.14 8.28
N PRO A 639 4.24 13.96 6.99
CA PRO A 639 3.46 14.97 6.28
C PRO A 639 2.10 15.25 6.94
N ALA A 640 1.44 14.23 7.51
CA ALA A 640 0.17 14.42 8.19
C ALA A 640 0.30 15.25 9.46
N ILE A 641 1.35 15.00 10.27
CA ILE A 641 1.66 15.77 11.48
C ILE A 641 2.01 17.21 11.10
N ALA A 642 2.91 17.39 10.14
CA ALA A 642 3.38 18.71 9.73
C ALA A 642 2.27 19.63 9.19
N GLN A 643 1.18 19.06 8.70
CA GLN A 643 0.04 19.78 8.13
C GLN A 643 -1.22 19.74 9.02
N GLY A 644 -1.12 19.24 10.26
CA GLY A 644 -2.25 19.25 11.21
C GLY A 644 -3.37 18.21 10.95
N ILE A 645 -3.14 17.20 10.11
CA ILE A 645 -4.16 16.23 9.66
C ILE A 645 -3.92 14.79 10.15
N SER A 646 -2.95 14.59 11.05
CA SER A 646 -2.56 13.26 11.56
C SER A 646 -3.68 12.52 12.28
N HIS A 647 -4.71 13.22 12.76
CA HIS A 647 -5.89 12.62 13.37
C HIS A 647 -6.85 11.98 12.34
N MET A 648 -6.73 12.32 11.05
CA MET A 648 -7.59 11.80 9.98
C MET A 648 -6.90 10.73 9.12
N VAL A 649 -5.62 10.91 8.80
CA VAL A 649 -4.87 10.10 7.83
C VAL A 649 -3.40 9.95 8.25
N GLY A 650 -2.58 9.28 7.42
CA GLY A 650 -1.13 9.20 7.58
C GLY A 650 -0.60 7.93 8.26
N SER A 651 -1.47 7.07 8.76
CA SER A 651 -1.09 5.76 9.31
C SER A 651 -2.28 4.80 9.35
N ILE A 652 -1.99 3.51 9.54
CA ILE A 652 -3.02 2.47 9.70
C ILE A 652 -3.40 2.39 11.19
N GLU A 653 -4.28 3.28 11.64
CA GLU A 653 -4.75 3.34 13.04
C GLU A 653 -6.27 3.40 13.12
N VAL A 654 -6.83 2.83 14.19
CA VAL A 654 -8.27 2.83 14.43
C VAL A 654 -8.80 4.27 14.52
N GLY A 655 -9.94 4.51 13.88
CA GLY A 655 -10.61 5.82 13.83
C GLY A 655 -10.21 6.69 12.64
N LYS A 656 -9.05 6.44 12.02
CA LYS A 656 -8.61 7.16 10.81
C LYS A 656 -9.41 6.71 9.58
N MET A 657 -9.41 7.58 8.57
CA MET A 657 -10.00 7.25 7.26
C MET A 657 -9.28 6.03 6.67
N ALA A 658 -10.03 5.10 6.09
CA ALA A 658 -9.48 3.90 5.46
C ALA A 658 -8.89 4.22 4.07
N ASP A 659 -7.83 5.02 4.08
CA ASP A 659 -6.98 5.35 2.94
C ASP A 659 -5.78 4.40 2.96
N LEU A 660 -5.87 3.34 2.16
CA LEU A 660 -5.00 2.18 2.25
C LEU A 660 -4.52 1.75 0.86
N VAL A 661 -3.33 1.18 0.80
CA VAL A 661 -2.73 0.70 -0.45
C VAL A 661 -2.24 -0.73 -0.26
N LEU A 662 -2.68 -1.62 -1.15
CA LEU A 662 -2.23 -3.00 -1.20
C LEU A 662 -1.14 -3.16 -2.26
N TRP A 663 -0.12 -3.93 -1.91
CA TRP A 663 1.06 -4.16 -2.71
C TRP A 663 1.37 -5.65 -2.79
N ASN A 664 1.59 -6.14 -4.01
CA ASN A 664 2.39 -7.34 -4.17
C ASN A 664 3.82 -7.07 -3.67
N PRO A 665 4.41 -7.91 -2.80
CA PRO A 665 5.77 -7.71 -2.30
C PRO A 665 6.83 -7.55 -3.39
N ALA A 666 6.64 -8.17 -4.57
CA ALA A 666 7.56 -8.05 -5.70
C ALA A 666 7.53 -6.67 -6.40
N PHE A 667 6.45 -5.91 -6.23
CA PHE A 667 6.24 -4.58 -6.82
C PHE A 667 6.13 -3.45 -5.77
N PHE A 668 6.37 -3.79 -4.49
CA PHE A 668 6.29 -2.86 -3.38
C PHE A 668 7.13 -1.60 -3.64
N GLY A 669 6.52 -0.43 -3.40
CA GLY A 669 7.16 0.87 -3.57
C GLY A 669 7.22 1.39 -5.01
N ILE A 670 6.78 0.61 -6.00
CA ILE A 670 6.81 0.99 -7.42
C ILE A 670 5.40 1.00 -8.03
N LYS A 671 4.67 -0.11 -7.90
CA LYS A 671 3.36 -0.33 -8.54
C LYS A 671 2.43 -1.05 -7.58
N PRO A 672 1.46 -0.37 -6.95
CA PRO A 672 0.49 -1.01 -6.05
C PRO A 672 -0.54 -1.85 -6.83
N ASP A 673 -1.17 -2.81 -6.17
CA ASP A 673 -2.22 -3.64 -6.77
C ASP A 673 -3.58 -2.89 -6.70
N MET A 674 -3.86 -2.29 -5.55
CA MET A 674 -5.15 -1.68 -5.24
C MET A 674 -5.01 -0.48 -4.31
N ILE A 675 -5.77 0.59 -4.59
CA ILE A 675 -5.86 1.80 -3.78
C ILE A 675 -7.28 1.95 -3.26
N ILE A 676 -7.40 1.95 -1.94
CA ILE A 676 -8.64 2.10 -1.18
C ILE A 676 -8.68 3.52 -0.63
N LYS A 677 -9.76 4.24 -0.89
CA LYS A 677 -10.01 5.61 -0.44
C LYS A 677 -11.30 5.63 0.36
N GLY A 678 -11.25 6.08 1.61
CA GLY A 678 -12.43 6.10 2.49
C GLY A 678 -13.14 4.74 2.55
N GLY A 679 -12.39 3.64 2.56
CA GLY A 679 -12.92 2.28 2.60
C GLY A 679 -13.45 1.71 1.28
N SER A 680 -13.47 2.49 0.20
CA SER A 680 -13.90 2.03 -1.13
C SER A 680 -12.71 1.90 -2.09
N ILE A 681 -12.72 0.91 -2.97
CA ILE A 681 -11.69 0.77 -4.00
C ILE A 681 -11.81 1.93 -5.00
N ALA A 682 -10.83 2.82 -5.02
CA ALA A 682 -10.80 3.99 -5.89
C ALA A 682 -10.05 3.69 -7.18
N TRP A 683 -8.92 3.00 -7.11
CA TRP A 683 -8.07 2.63 -8.25
C TRP A 683 -7.51 1.22 -8.06
N SER A 684 -7.28 0.51 -9.16
CA SER A 684 -6.72 -0.85 -9.12
C SER A 684 -6.02 -1.18 -10.43
N GLU A 685 -5.07 -2.10 -10.40
CA GLU A 685 -4.71 -2.83 -11.60
C GLU A 685 -5.94 -3.60 -12.11
N MET A 686 -6.21 -3.48 -13.40
CA MET A 686 -7.37 -4.14 -14.02
C MET A 686 -7.07 -4.43 -15.49
N GLY A 687 -7.31 -5.68 -15.86
CA GLY A 687 -7.18 -6.21 -17.20
C GLY A 687 -8.20 -5.63 -18.19
N MET A 688 -8.30 -6.29 -19.34
CA MET A 688 -9.28 -5.95 -20.37
C MET A 688 -10.71 -6.10 -19.82
N PRO A 689 -11.55 -5.05 -19.82
CA PRO A 689 -12.88 -5.10 -19.22
C PRO A 689 -13.85 -6.11 -19.86
N ASN A 690 -13.59 -6.54 -21.10
CA ASN A 690 -14.41 -7.52 -21.82
C ASN A 690 -13.92 -8.97 -21.63
N ALA A 691 -12.88 -9.21 -20.84
CA ALA A 691 -12.36 -10.55 -20.60
C ALA A 691 -13.25 -11.36 -19.64
N SER A 692 -13.10 -12.68 -19.63
CA SER A 692 -13.81 -13.57 -18.72
C SER A 692 -13.35 -13.46 -17.26
N ILE A 693 -12.14 -12.94 -17.04
CA ILE A 693 -11.52 -12.74 -15.72
C ILE A 693 -10.72 -11.42 -15.72
N PRO A 694 -10.52 -10.77 -14.55
CA PRO A 694 -9.97 -9.42 -14.46
C PRO A 694 -8.46 -9.31 -14.75
N THR A 695 -7.74 -10.41 -14.93
CA THR A 695 -6.26 -10.43 -15.07
C THR A 695 -5.76 -10.54 -16.51
N VAL A 696 -6.67 -10.56 -17.49
CA VAL A 696 -6.30 -10.66 -18.91
C VAL A 696 -5.72 -9.35 -19.42
N GLN A 697 -4.62 -9.43 -20.16
CA GLN A 697 -3.92 -8.25 -20.70
C GLN A 697 -4.79 -7.43 -21.69
N PRO A 698 -4.56 -6.10 -21.82
CA PRO A 698 -3.60 -5.31 -21.05
C PRO A 698 -4.10 -5.01 -19.62
N VAL A 699 -3.28 -5.36 -18.63
CA VAL A 699 -3.45 -4.94 -17.25
C VAL A 699 -2.86 -3.54 -17.09
N LYS A 700 -3.68 -2.59 -16.64
CA LYS A 700 -3.29 -1.20 -16.39
C LYS A 700 -4.05 -0.66 -15.19
N TYR A 701 -3.57 0.45 -14.64
CA TYR A 701 -4.30 1.20 -13.64
C TYR A 701 -5.57 1.80 -14.22
N ARG A 702 -6.70 1.56 -13.55
CA ARG A 702 -8.01 2.08 -13.94
C ARG A 702 -8.73 2.65 -12.72
N LYS A 703 -9.55 3.66 -12.97
CA LYS A 703 -10.54 4.15 -12.01
C LYS A 703 -11.54 3.04 -11.70
N MET A 704 -11.77 2.81 -10.41
CA MET A 704 -12.77 1.89 -9.88
C MET A 704 -13.98 2.66 -9.36
N PHE A 705 -15.01 1.97 -8.87
CA PHE A 705 -16.28 2.58 -8.46
C PHE A 705 -16.14 3.69 -7.40
N GLY A 706 -15.13 3.63 -6.52
CA GLY A 706 -14.83 4.71 -5.57
C GLY A 706 -14.41 6.04 -6.21
N SER A 707 -14.11 6.06 -7.51
CA SER A 707 -13.73 7.26 -8.29
C SER A 707 -14.89 7.95 -9.01
N TYR A 708 -16.12 7.42 -8.95
CA TYR A 708 -17.22 7.88 -9.81
C TYR A 708 -18.37 8.52 -9.03
N GLY A 709 -19.06 9.48 -9.68
CA GLY A 709 -20.23 10.14 -9.13
C GLY A 709 -19.94 10.83 -7.79
N ASN A 710 -20.88 10.73 -6.85
CA ASN A 710 -20.70 11.28 -5.51
C ASN A 710 -19.89 10.38 -4.58
N ALA A 711 -19.42 9.20 -5.03
CA ALA A 711 -18.58 8.33 -4.22
C ALA A 711 -17.21 8.96 -3.96
N SER A 712 -16.60 9.59 -4.98
CA SER A 712 -15.32 10.30 -4.84
C SER A 712 -15.36 11.34 -3.72
N LYS A 713 -16.46 12.11 -3.64
CA LYS A 713 -16.72 13.12 -2.62
C LYS A 713 -16.85 12.52 -1.22
N LYS A 714 -17.69 11.48 -1.07
CA LYS A 714 -17.96 10.85 0.22
C LYS A 714 -16.76 10.11 0.81
N ASN A 715 -15.87 9.64 -0.06
CA ASN A 715 -14.70 8.87 0.33
C ASN A 715 -13.47 9.76 0.61
N SER A 716 -13.56 11.07 0.40
CA SER A 716 -12.44 12.01 0.43
C SER A 716 -12.72 13.21 1.31
N ALA A 717 -11.69 14.03 1.55
CA ALA A 717 -11.79 15.23 2.39
C ALA A 717 -11.12 16.45 1.74
N TYR A 718 -11.74 17.61 1.93
CA TYR A 718 -11.05 18.89 1.82
C TYR A 718 -10.47 19.28 3.17
N LEU A 719 -9.21 19.67 3.15
CA LEU A 719 -8.42 19.98 4.33
C LEU A 719 -8.23 21.49 4.35
N PHE A 720 -8.78 22.14 5.37
CA PHE A 720 -8.70 23.59 5.57
C PHE A 720 -8.76 23.89 7.06
N GLN A 721 -8.24 25.04 7.45
CA GLN A 721 -8.30 25.44 8.85
C GLN A 721 -9.68 25.97 9.21
N ARG A 722 -10.25 25.46 10.31
CA ARG A 722 -11.52 25.97 10.83
C ARG A 722 -11.26 27.29 11.54
N CYS A 723 -11.55 28.40 10.87
CA CYS A 723 -11.51 29.72 11.50
C CYS A 723 -12.58 29.79 12.62
N LEU A 724 -12.18 30.30 13.79
CA LEU A 724 -13.01 30.39 15.01
C LEU A 724 -14.11 31.45 14.93
#